data_AF-A0AAR2LVX2-F1
#
_entry.id   AF-A0AAR2LVX2-F1
#
_cell.length_a   1.000
_cell.length_b   1.000
_cell.length_c   1.000
_cell.angle_alpha   90.00
_cell.angle_beta   90.00
_cell.angle_gamma   90.00
#
_symmetry.space_group_name_H-M   'P 1'
#
loop_
_entity.id
_entity.type
_entity.pdbx_description
1 polymer ?
#
loop_
_entity_poly.entity_id
_entity_poly.type
_entity_poly.pdbx_seq_one_letter_code
_entity_poly.pdbx_strand_id
1 'polypeptide(L)'
;PLLLTRPPSDNMREILQNVAKAHGVSNMRKLGHLNNFVKLLNSVDHHEQKFGFSYEEIIICLRLALLNEVKEVRAAGLRALRYLIRDRGVLQKVLQLQVDYLISRCLDIQQSNEVEQTQALRLLTRIIAVDAALFPSSVTNSLVAVGNNGLHEHEKDHVVLACNAILCELAVKNPELVAGRGGLSTLLKNVLDCQHSRINEALISTVLHLLNHPQTRQYVRADVELEQILAPYTDFHYRHNPDTTEAQLKTDREARFSSSKMAIVAAFRSWSGIINLCKVGNSGIQSLIGLLCIPNMEIRKALLEVLYEIFRLPVPMVTADFEEALHSIDPSRPQDGWRLGDGFVAAEAKVLLPHRARSRPDLLDNYLALILSTLISFGLLEGLVEVVTSSDDVLSVRATVLLGELLHTASSLLPHSHSHHLHCLPTLINMAASFDISPEKHALMMNLRDSQILNHKQNLEWNWVLISTVLKWPNSNLRNFRDEQVHKFVRRLLYFYKPSSKLYCVLELEHPKAPQLTLAGCQLINFLLDSEDDGQVYLEDLVKDIVQWLSSFSGLKSERSLQSNGLLNTLSQHYFLFLGALSGQPSGVKAMEKCGAFQCLLNLCSMKNQDSLLKLTVSTLDYSRDGLARIILSKILTAGSDNCRLYATKHLRVLLRANVEFFSNWGIELLVTQLPDHSKAVSMEALDILDEACEEKANLHALIHMKPALTHLGDKGLLLLLRFLSIPKGFSYLNERGYVSQQLEKWHREYNLKYVDMVEELMNEALTTYRKPVDGDNYVRRSNQRTDRTLSSVLWLNANFLMSTFQNVVPDLSYTVRSPVLDTWEGIKQLKAALWALGNIGSSNWGVNLLQEENIIPDIITLAQSCEVLSIRGVCIYVLGVISRTRQGSEVLKVLGWDSVRHGRRQQWPIVEEMETRLPGELSSIPSTLSLNSESNSSQRESESESQPSDSVQFPRLCSSFPGLYFVDDEVDGVERCEDVSVCVRSKPVKDRSPFTILSSSRLVRNRFLNSLPLPSMKPRSVSDPKHPAGGKKSPEELQPGTIRRNRTLTEPSTGCVHNTSPAPSHPLYPGRVHHIHKHFHQPQSLYSDGMYQV
;
A
#
# COMPACT_ATOMS: atom_id res chain seq x y z
N PRO A 1 27.14 53.48 -2.87
CA PRO A 1 27.39 52.04 -3.10
C PRO A 1 28.53 51.55 -2.20
N LEU A 2 28.60 50.25 -1.89
CA LEU A 2 29.65 49.72 -1.02
C LEU A 2 31.02 49.77 -1.73
N LEU A 3 32.00 50.48 -1.15
CA LEU A 3 33.37 50.53 -1.65
C LEU A 3 34.20 49.48 -0.90
N LEU A 4 34.32 48.29 -1.50
CA LEU A 4 35.13 47.17 -0.96
C LEU A 4 36.64 47.47 -0.91
N THR A 5 37.08 48.60 -1.46
CA THR A 5 38.45 49.13 -1.38
C THR A 5 38.72 49.94 -0.10
N ARG A 6 37.69 50.29 0.69
CA ARG A 6 37.86 50.91 2.01
C ARG A 6 38.03 49.84 3.09
N PRO A 7 38.77 50.11 4.18
CA PRO A 7 38.89 49.17 5.28
C PRO A 7 37.51 48.81 5.87
N PRO A 8 37.30 47.54 6.27
CA PRO A 8 35.99 47.07 6.73
C PRO A 8 35.46 47.83 7.94
N SER A 9 36.33 48.31 8.84
CA SER A 9 35.97 49.16 9.99
C SER A 9 35.21 50.43 9.59
N ASP A 10 35.63 51.09 8.52
CA ASP A 10 35.10 52.40 8.14
C ASP A 10 33.79 52.25 7.37
N ASN A 11 33.71 51.21 6.54
CA ASN A 11 32.45 50.77 5.93
C ASN A 11 31.43 50.37 7.01
N MET A 12 31.86 49.65 8.06
CA MET A 12 31.01 49.28 9.20
C MET A 12 30.53 50.52 9.97
N ARG A 13 31.44 51.46 10.26
CA ARG A 13 31.14 52.73 10.96
C ARG A 13 30.14 53.58 10.19
N GLU A 14 30.33 53.76 8.88
CA GLU A 14 29.41 54.51 8.00
C GLU A 14 28.00 53.87 7.98
N ILE A 15 27.93 52.54 7.92
CA ILE A 15 26.68 51.77 7.92
C ILE A 15 25.94 51.92 9.26
N LEU A 16 26.59 51.61 10.38
CA LEU A 16 25.94 51.59 11.69
C LEU A 16 25.48 53.00 12.13
N GLN A 17 26.29 54.04 11.90
CA GLN A 17 25.90 55.42 12.18
C GLN A 17 24.67 55.88 11.38
N ASN A 18 24.54 55.48 10.11
CA ASN A 18 23.40 55.89 9.28
C ASN A 18 22.14 55.03 9.49
N VAL A 19 22.27 53.82 10.06
CA VAL A 19 21.14 53.04 10.58
C VAL A 19 20.62 53.62 11.90
N ALA A 20 21.52 53.96 12.83
CA ALA A 20 21.17 54.43 14.19
C ALA A 20 20.60 55.85 14.27
N LYS A 21 20.88 56.74 13.29
CA LYS A 21 20.32 58.11 13.26
C LYS A 21 18.79 58.10 13.17
N ALA A 22 18.12 58.66 14.18
CA ALA A 22 16.66 58.82 14.18
C ALA A 22 16.19 59.71 13.01
N HIS A 23 16.77 60.91 12.88
CA HIS A 23 16.39 61.93 11.90
C HIS A 23 17.44 62.11 10.79
N GLY A 24 17.04 62.70 9.66
CA GLY A 24 17.95 63.10 8.56
C GLY A 24 18.37 61.99 7.57
N VAL A 25 17.96 60.73 7.78
CA VAL A 25 18.25 59.62 6.85
C VAL A 25 16.96 58.91 6.45
N SER A 26 16.64 58.89 5.14
CA SER A 26 15.41 58.25 4.64
C SER A 26 15.45 56.73 4.77
N ASN A 27 14.29 56.11 4.98
CA ASN A 27 14.20 54.66 5.22
C ASN A 27 14.71 53.81 4.04
N MET A 28 14.57 54.29 2.79
CA MET A 28 15.19 53.65 1.61
C MET A 28 16.73 53.65 1.68
N ARG A 29 17.36 54.69 2.23
CA ARG A 29 18.81 54.71 2.47
C ARG A 29 19.18 53.77 3.62
N LYS A 30 18.42 53.73 4.73
CA LYS A 30 18.64 52.78 5.83
C LYS A 30 18.58 51.32 5.36
N LEU A 31 17.58 50.98 4.55
CA LEU A 31 17.48 49.68 3.85
C LEU A 31 18.69 49.41 2.95
N GLY A 32 19.19 50.42 2.23
CA GLY A 32 20.43 50.33 1.45
C GLY A 32 21.66 50.01 2.32
N HIS A 33 21.82 50.67 3.46
CA HIS A 33 22.91 50.41 4.41
C HIS A 33 22.80 49.02 5.05
N LEU A 34 21.59 48.54 5.41
CA LEU A 34 21.39 47.17 5.93
C LEU A 34 21.66 46.08 4.87
N ASN A 35 21.32 46.32 3.60
CA ASN A 35 21.71 45.40 2.52
C ASN A 35 23.23 45.43 2.26
N ASN A 36 23.89 46.57 2.46
CA ASN A 36 25.35 46.65 2.41
C ASN A 36 26.01 45.97 3.62
N PHE A 37 25.43 46.05 4.82
CA PHE A 37 25.89 45.34 6.02
C PHE A 37 25.96 43.82 5.78
N VAL A 38 24.90 43.24 5.23
CA VAL A 38 24.86 41.80 4.88
C VAL A 38 25.87 41.44 3.79
N LYS A 39 26.16 42.34 2.84
CA LYS A 39 27.22 42.13 1.85
C LYS A 39 28.62 42.16 2.49
N LEU A 40 28.90 43.14 3.35
CA LEU A 40 30.17 43.28 4.07
C LEU A 40 30.44 42.05 4.96
N LEU A 41 29.44 41.60 5.72
CA LEU A 41 29.51 40.36 6.51
C LEU A 41 29.82 39.13 5.65
N ASN A 42 29.31 39.04 4.42
CA ASN A 42 29.58 37.89 3.54
C ASN A 42 30.90 38.02 2.76
N SER A 43 31.63 39.14 2.86
CA SER A 43 32.91 39.36 2.18
C SER A 43 34.11 39.49 3.12
N VAL A 44 33.93 39.37 4.45
CA VAL A 44 34.98 39.59 5.46
C VAL A 44 34.83 38.56 6.58
N ASP A 45 35.94 37.94 7.00
CA ASP A 45 35.93 36.94 8.08
C ASP A 45 35.42 37.52 9.40
N HIS A 46 34.68 36.71 10.15
CA HIS A 46 33.94 37.16 11.33
C HIS A 46 34.81 37.26 12.59
N HIS A 47 35.56 38.36 12.70
CA HIS A 47 36.33 38.68 13.90
C HIS A 47 36.13 40.15 14.30
N GLU A 48 35.86 40.43 15.58
CA GLU A 48 35.66 41.79 16.11
C GLU A 48 36.82 42.74 15.72
N GLN A 49 38.06 42.22 15.72
CA GLN A 49 39.28 42.92 15.28
C GLN A 49 39.22 43.42 13.82
N LYS A 50 38.55 42.70 12.90
CA LYS A 50 38.40 43.12 11.49
C LYS A 50 37.26 44.12 11.30
N PHE A 51 36.26 44.15 12.19
CA PHE A 51 35.16 45.10 12.13
C PHE A 51 35.42 46.40 12.90
N GLY A 52 36.37 46.42 13.85
CA GLY A 52 36.71 47.60 14.64
C GLY A 52 35.61 48.03 15.64
N PHE A 53 34.72 47.09 15.98
CA PHE A 53 33.62 47.22 16.95
C PHE A 53 33.39 45.86 17.62
N SER A 54 32.91 45.89 18.87
CA SER A 54 32.41 44.72 19.57
C SER A 54 31.08 44.21 18.97
N TYR A 55 30.76 42.93 19.18
CA TYR A 55 29.45 42.42 18.80
C TYR A 55 28.30 43.13 19.54
N GLU A 56 28.47 43.57 20.80
CA GLU A 56 27.43 44.31 21.53
C GLU A 56 27.06 45.63 20.84
N GLU A 57 28.04 46.45 20.45
CA GLU A 57 27.78 47.72 19.74
C GLU A 57 27.03 47.49 18.42
N ILE A 58 27.44 46.46 17.67
CA ILE A 58 26.79 46.06 16.41
C ILE A 58 25.33 45.66 16.66
N ILE A 59 25.06 44.86 17.69
CA ILE A 59 23.71 44.41 18.07
C ILE A 59 22.85 45.60 18.55
N ILE A 60 23.42 46.51 19.35
CA ILE A 60 22.76 47.73 19.84
C ILE A 60 22.34 48.64 18.66
N CYS A 61 23.15 48.77 17.62
CA CYS A 61 22.78 49.49 16.41
C CYS A 61 21.74 48.74 15.56
N LEU A 62 21.84 47.41 15.43
CA LEU A 62 20.89 46.60 14.64
C LEU A 62 19.49 46.53 15.26
N ARG A 63 19.37 46.43 16.59
CA ARG A 63 18.05 46.37 17.25
C ARG A 63 17.20 47.63 17.04
N LEU A 64 17.82 48.78 16.80
CA LEU A 64 17.13 50.02 16.42
C LEU A 64 16.44 49.91 15.05
N ALA A 65 16.91 49.06 14.14
CA ALA A 65 16.24 48.83 12.86
C ALA A 65 14.91 48.07 13.01
N LEU A 66 14.75 47.28 14.08
CA LEU A 66 13.51 46.57 14.42
C LEU A 66 12.42 47.51 14.96
N LEU A 67 12.80 48.69 15.45
CA LEU A 67 11.90 49.71 15.97
C LEU A 67 11.45 50.74 14.91
N ASN A 68 11.78 50.53 13.63
CA ASN A 68 11.40 51.43 12.54
C ASN A 68 9.97 51.15 12.06
N GLU A 69 9.19 52.19 11.77
CA GLU A 69 7.83 52.08 11.21
C GLU A 69 7.76 51.32 9.87
N VAL A 70 8.83 51.34 9.07
CA VAL A 70 8.88 50.74 7.74
C VAL A 70 9.26 49.26 7.79
N LYS A 71 8.31 48.38 7.39
CA LYS A 71 8.44 46.92 7.43
C LYS A 71 9.65 46.37 6.66
N GLU A 72 10.02 46.99 5.54
CA GLU A 72 11.20 46.60 4.75
C GLU A 72 12.52 46.86 5.53
N VAL A 73 12.55 47.88 6.39
CA VAL A 73 13.71 48.17 7.26
C VAL A 73 13.78 47.16 8.41
N ARG A 74 12.64 46.82 9.04
CA ARG A 74 12.58 45.78 10.08
C ARG A 74 12.98 44.42 9.52
N ALA A 75 12.43 44.01 8.38
CA ALA A 75 12.79 42.79 7.67
C ALA A 75 14.29 42.74 7.30
N ALA A 76 14.87 43.85 6.87
CA ALA A 76 16.31 43.95 6.62
C ALA A 76 17.16 43.89 7.91
N GLY A 77 16.66 44.40 9.03
CA GLY A 77 17.26 44.26 10.37
C GLY A 77 17.27 42.81 10.86
N LEU A 78 16.12 42.12 10.78
CA LEU A 78 15.99 40.68 11.07
C LEU A 78 16.94 39.83 10.19
N ARG A 79 17.02 40.16 8.89
CA ARG A 79 17.98 39.56 7.98
C ARG A 79 19.42 39.82 8.43
N ALA A 80 19.77 41.05 8.77
CA ALA A 80 21.12 41.42 9.22
C ALA A 80 21.53 40.63 10.48
N LEU A 81 20.64 40.54 11.47
CA LEU A 81 20.84 39.72 12.67
C LEU A 81 21.04 38.23 12.33
N ARG A 82 20.28 37.68 11.37
CA ARG A 82 20.44 36.28 10.94
C ARG A 82 21.81 35.97 10.32
N TYR A 83 22.42 36.91 9.59
CA TYR A 83 23.78 36.72 9.04
C TYR A 83 24.88 36.95 10.08
N LEU A 84 24.58 37.69 11.17
CA LEU A 84 25.47 37.92 12.31
C LEU A 84 25.49 36.72 13.27
N ILE A 85 24.34 36.09 13.53
CA ILE A 85 24.22 34.92 14.42
C ILE A 85 24.79 33.68 13.71
N ARG A 86 26.05 33.39 14.03
CA ARG A 86 26.76 32.19 13.59
C ARG A 86 27.13 31.24 14.72
N ASP A 87 27.52 31.80 15.87
CA ASP A 87 28.12 31.06 16.97
C ASP A 87 27.42 31.34 18.30
N ARG A 88 27.52 30.39 19.24
CA ARG A 88 26.88 30.42 20.56
C ARG A 88 27.14 31.74 21.32
N GLY A 89 28.37 32.25 21.28
CA GLY A 89 28.75 33.50 21.96
C GLY A 89 28.06 34.74 21.40
N VAL A 90 27.83 34.81 20.08
CA VAL A 90 27.08 35.92 19.46
C VAL A 90 25.61 35.83 19.84
N LEU A 91 25.02 34.63 19.81
CA LEU A 91 23.65 34.39 20.26
C LEU A 91 23.46 34.80 21.73
N GLN A 92 24.40 34.43 22.62
CA GLN A 92 24.35 34.80 24.03
C GLN A 92 24.40 36.34 24.23
N LYS A 93 25.26 37.07 23.49
CA LYS A 93 25.26 38.55 23.48
C LYS A 93 23.93 39.14 22.98
N VAL A 94 23.30 38.56 21.97
CA VAL A 94 21.98 39.00 21.45
C VAL A 94 20.88 38.83 22.51
N LEU A 95 20.90 37.73 23.26
CA LEU A 95 19.91 37.43 24.30
C LEU A 95 20.14 38.29 25.56
N GLN A 96 21.39 38.52 25.96
CA GLN A 96 21.74 39.46 27.05
C GLN A 96 21.23 40.89 26.77
N LEU A 97 21.21 41.31 25.49
CA LEU A 97 20.72 42.61 25.05
C LEU A 97 19.19 42.67 24.82
N GLN A 98 18.45 41.62 25.22
CA GLN A 98 16.98 41.50 25.20
C GLN A 98 16.35 41.78 23.83
N VAL A 99 17.01 41.34 22.76
CA VAL A 99 16.54 41.51 21.37
C VAL A 99 15.41 40.53 21.03
N ASP A 100 15.27 39.46 21.80
CA ASP A 100 14.20 38.45 21.70
C ASP A 100 12.80 39.05 21.85
N TYR A 101 12.59 40.02 22.76
CA TYR A 101 11.32 40.75 22.87
C TYR A 101 10.98 41.54 21.59
N LEU A 102 11.99 42.08 20.88
CA LEU A 102 11.79 42.78 19.61
C LEU A 102 11.51 41.79 18.47
N ILE A 103 12.10 40.59 18.51
CA ILE A 103 11.81 39.52 17.55
C ILE A 103 10.39 38.99 17.74
N SER A 104 9.92 38.81 18.99
CA SER A 104 8.51 38.51 19.32
C SER A 104 7.59 39.57 18.71
N ARG A 105 7.83 40.86 19.03
CA ARG A 105 7.05 41.97 18.48
C ARG A 105 7.01 41.96 16.94
N CYS A 106 8.11 41.67 16.26
CA CYS A 106 8.15 41.56 14.79
C CYS A 106 7.37 40.35 14.23
N LEU A 107 7.05 39.34 15.04
CA LEU A 107 6.20 38.21 14.67
C LEU A 107 4.71 38.50 14.96
N ASP A 108 4.44 39.11 16.13
CA ASP A 108 3.09 39.37 16.67
C ASP A 108 2.33 40.54 15.98
N ILE A 109 3.00 41.43 15.25
CA ILE A 109 2.36 42.58 14.58
C ILE A 109 1.46 42.12 13.41
N GLN A 110 0.14 42.24 13.62
CA GLN A 110 -0.94 41.84 12.70
C GLN A 110 -1.13 42.72 11.44
N GLN A 111 -0.10 43.45 11.00
CA GLN A 111 -0.13 44.21 9.74
C GLN A 111 0.35 43.32 8.57
N SER A 112 0.04 43.70 7.32
CA SER A 112 0.34 42.93 6.09
C SER A 112 1.85 42.86 5.76
N ASN A 113 2.57 42.09 6.57
CA ASN A 113 4.02 42.13 6.73
C ASN A 113 4.68 40.74 6.53
N GLU A 114 4.14 39.89 5.64
CA GLU A 114 4.64 38.53 5.35
C GLU A 114 6.18 38.44 5.22
N VAL A 115 6.79 39.43 4.55
CA VAL A 115 8.23 39.50 4.30
C VAL A 115 9.04 39.65 5.60
N GLU A 116 8.50 40.40 6.57
CA GLU A 116 9.07 40.61 7.91
C GLU A 116 8.94 39.34 8.75
N GLN A 117 7.72 38.80 8.87
CA GLN A 117 7.46 37.53 9.56
C GLN A 117 8.30 36.39 8.97
N THR A 118 8.44 36.33 7.64
CA THR A 118 9.34 35.37 6.96
C THR A 118 10.81 35.57 7.33
N GLN A 119 11.29 36.81 7.55
CA GLN A 119 12.65 37.01 8.05
C GLN A 119 12.79 36.67 9.54
N ALA A 120 11.75 36.90 10.36
CA ALA A 120 11.70 36.50 11.76
C ALA A 120 11.75 34.97 11.89
N LEU A 121 10.85 34.24 11.25
CA LEU A 121 10.80 32.77 11.24
C LEU A 121 12.13 32.15 10.76
N ARG A 122 12.74 32.72 9.70
CA ARG A 122 14.08 32.31 9.23
C ARG A 122 15.22 32.67 10.20
N LEU A 123 15.04 33.68 11.06
CA LEU A 123 15.96 34.00 12.15
C LEU A 123 15.78 33.00 13.30
N LEU A 124 14.56 32.58 13.62
CA LEU A 124 14.27 31.58 14.65
C LEU A 124 14.85 30.20 14.30
N THR A 125 14.66 29.72 13.06
CA THR A 125 15.31 28.48 12.60
C THR A 125 16.84 28.60 12.62
N ARG A 126 17.42 29.78 12.39
CA ARG A 126 18.86 30.00 12.55
C ARG A 126 19.30 29.91 14.02
N ILE A 127 18.51 30.42 14.97
CA ILE A 127 18.78 30.28 16.42
C ILE A 127 18.76 28.79 16.81
N ILE A 128 17.72 28.06 16.42
CA ILE A 128 17.56 26.60 16.65
C ILE A 128 18.67 25.77 15.97
N ALA A 129 19.29 26.30 14.91
CA ALA A 129 20.43 25.68 14.23
C ALA A 129 21.81 26.06 14.82
N VAL A 130 21.88 27.03 15.74
CA VAL A 130 23.13 27.42 16.44
C VAL A 130 23.15 26.86 17.86
N ASP A 131 22.10 27.11 18.65
CA ASP A 131 21.90 26.49 19.97
C ASP A 131 20.41 26.53 20.34
N ALA A 132 19.78 25.35 20.44
CA ALA A 132 18.36 25.23 20.82
C ALA A 132 18.14 25.25 22.35
N ALA A 133 19.17 25.01 23.17
CA ALA A 133 19.07 25.13 24.62
C ALA A 133 18.98 26.59 25.07
N LEU A 134 19.55 27.52 24.29
CA LEU A 134 19.48 28.97 24.53
C LEU A 134 18.23 29.64 23.89
N PHE A 135 17.23 28.88 23.44
CA PHE A 135 16.06 29.48 22.77
C PHE A 135 15.20 30.31 23.76
N PRO A 136 14.83 31.56 23.45
CA PRO A 136 14.17 32.45 24.40
C PRO A 136 12.67 32.15 24.56
N SER A 137 12.22 32.08 25.81
CA SER A 137 10.82 31.77 26.13
C SER A 137 9.79 32.84 25.75
N SER A 138 10.23 34.09 25.54
CA SER A 138 9.43 35.18 24.96
C SER A 138 8.92 34.82 23.57
N VAL A 139 9.83 34.41 22.70
CA VAL A 139 9.54 33.94 21.34
C VAL A 139 8.76 32.63 21.36
N THR A 140 9.04 31.72 22.30
CA THR A 140 8.24 30.48 22.46
C THR A 140 6.77 30.81 22.73
N ASN A 141 6.48 31.79 23.62
CA ASN A 141 5.11 32.22 23.89
C ASN A 141 4.45 32.84 22.64
N SER A 142 5.17 33.65 21.87
CA SER A 142 4.66 34.23 20.60
C SER A 142 4.35 33.15 19.55
N LEU A 143 5.27 32.19 19.33
CA LEU A 143 5.02 31.04 18.45
C LEU A 143 3.77 30.25 18.86
N VAL A 144 3.59 30.00 20.17
CA VAL A 144 2.42 29.31 20.73
C VAL A 144 1.14 30.14 20.59
N ALA A 145 1.20 31.46 20.80
CA ALA A 145 0.04 32.35 20.64
C ALA A 145 -0.40 32.44 19.17
N VAL A 146 0.54 32.59 18.22
CA VAL A 146 0.26 32.55 16.78
C VAL A 146 -0.29 31.18 16.36
N GLY A 147 0.27 30.09 16.91
CA GLY A 147 -0.22 28.72 16.70
C GLY A 147 -1.64 28.44 17.24
N ASN A 148 -2.10 29.17 18.25
CA ASN A 148 -3.45 28.99 18.83
C ASN A 148 -4.54 29.85 18.17
N ASN A 149 -4.18 31.05 17.64
CA ASN A 149 -5.15 32.12 17.37
C ASN A 149 -5.40 32.42 15.87
N GLY A 150 -4.81 31.67 14.93
CA GLY A 150 -4.78 32.04 13.49
C GLY A 150 -6.08 31.85 12.67
N LEU A 151 -7.19 31.46 13.30
CA LEU A 151 -8.17 30.52 12.74
C LEU A 151 -9.23 31.05 11.73
N HIS A 152 -9.16 32.28 11.22
CA HIS A 152 -10.30 32.90 10.51
C HIS A 152 -10.03 33.63 9.17
N GLU A 153 -8.81 33.68 8.64
CA GLU A 153 -8.54 34.25 7.31
C GLU A 153 -7.49 33.42 6.57
N HIS A 154 -7.76 32.99 5.33
CA HIS A 154 -6.92 32.07 4.54
C HIS A 154 -5.46 32.53 4.33
N GLU A 155 -5.17 33.82 4.44
CA GLU A 155 -3.80 34.36 4.33
C GLU A 155 -2.95 34.05 5.58
N LYS A 156 -3.57 33.73 6.73
CA LYS A 156 -2.86 33.45 8.00
C LYS A 156 -2.34 32.02 8.10
N ASP A 157 -2.96 31.07 7.38
CA ASP A 157 -2.64 29.64 7.41
C ASP A 157 -1.14 29.35 7.19
N HIS A 158 -0.50 30.06 6.25
CA HIS A 158 0.92 29.87 5.93
C HIS A 158 1.87 30.24 7.09
N VAL A 159 1.53 31.26 7.88
CA VAL A 159 2.35 31.69 9.04
C VAL A 159 2.14 30.74 10.21
N VAL A 160 0.89 30.30 10.45
CA VAL A 160 0.56 29.30 11.50
C VAL A 160 1.30 27.99 11.23
N LEU A 161 1.24 27.47 10.00
CA LEU A 161 1.95 26.24 9.61
C LEU A 161 3.47 26.35 9.77
N ALA A 162 4.05 27.53 9.48
CA ALA A 162 5.48 27.77 9.71
C ALA A 162 5.84 27.87 11.20
N CYS A 163 4.99 28.49 12.03
CA CYS A 163 5.17 28.53 13.48
C CYS A 163 5.11 27.11 14.09
N ASN A 164 4.13 26.31 13.68
CA ASN A 164 3.97 24.92 14.13
C ASN A 164 5.14 24.02 13.70
N ALA A 165 5.70 24.24 12.50
CA ALA A 165 6.91 23.54 12.06
C ALA A 165 8.13 23.90 12.92
N ILE A 166 8.31 25.17 13.28
CA ILE A 166 9.38 25.63 14.17
C ILE A 166 9.17 25.11 15.61
N LEU A 167 7.93 25.07 16.10
CA LEU A 167 7.60 24.45 17.38
C LEU A 167 7.91 22.94 17.39
N CYS A 168 7.67 22.24 16.28
CA CYS A 168 8.06 20.84 16.10
C CYS A 168 9.60 20.66 16.11
N GLU A 169 10.35 21.48 15.36
CA GLU A 169 11.83 21.45 15.37
C GLU A 169 12.40 21.78 16.76
N LEU A 170 11.80 22.73 17.47
CA LEU A 170 12.20 23.11 18.82
C LEU A 170 11.86 22.00 19.82
N ALA A 171 10.68 21.38 19.75
CA ALA A 171 10.26 20.32 20.67
C ALA A 171 11.20 19.11 20.62
N VAL A 172 11.70 18.73 19.43
CA VAL A 172 12.66 17.62 19.28
C VAL A 172 14.03 17.93 19.90
N LYS A 173 14.44 19.21 19.98
CA LYS A 173 15.76 19.62 20.51
C LYS A 173 15.74 20.15 21.95
N ASN A 174 14.62 20.72 22.39
CA ASN A 174 14.42 21.35 23.69
C ASN A 174 12.93 21.18 24.10
N PRO A 175 12.51 19.96 24.48
CA PRO A 175 11.12 19.68 24.84
C PRO A 175 10.70 20.36 26.14
N GLU A 176 11.61 20.54 27.10
CA GLU A 176 11.35 21.22 28.39
C GLU A 176 10.75 22.61 28.19
N LEU A 177 11.38 23.43 27.33
CA LEU A 177 10.94 24.78 27.03
C LEU A 177 9.56 24.80 26.33
N VAL A 178 9.28 23.84 25.45
CA VAL A 178 8.00 23.77 24.73
C VAL A 178 6.87 23.29 25.65
N ALA A 179 7.12 22.26 26.47
CA ALA A 179 6.18 21.74 27.44
C ALA A 179 5.85 22.76 28.54
N GLY A 180 6.89 23.42 29.10
CA GLY A 180 6.73 24.46 30.12
C GLY A 180 5.97 25.71 29.65
N ARG A 181 5.77 25.89 28.34
CA ARG A 181 4.93 26.95 27.74
C ARG A 181 3.64 26.42 27.08
N GLY A 182 3.27 25.15 27.32
CA GLY A 182 2.04 24.54 26.81
C GLY A 182 2.04 24.23 25.31
N GLY A 183 3.17 24.40 24.62
CA GLY A 183 3.25 24.27 23.16
C GLY A 183 2.92 22.87 22.64
N LEU A 184 3.11 21.82 23.45
CA LEU A 184 2.68 20.45 23.09
C LEU A 184 1.15 20.34 22.96
N SER A 185 0.39 20.99 23.84
CA SER A 185 -1.07 21.07 23.73
C SER A 185 -1.49 21.89 22.51
N THR A 186 -0.78 22.96 22.16
CA THR A 186 -1.00 23.70 20.91
C THR A 186 -0.75 22.85 19.66
N LEU A 187 0.30 22.01 19.66
CA LEU A 187 0.55 21.07 18.56
C LEU A 187 -0.58 20.03 18.45
N LEU A 188 -1.03 19.46 19.57
CA LEU A 188 -2.14 18.50 19.62
C LEU A 188 -3.48 19.13 19.21
N LYS A 189 -3.73 20.39 19.57
CA LYS A 189 -4.89 21.16 19.08
C LYS A 189 -4.82 21.30 17.55
N ASN A 190 -3.68 21.76 17.03
CA ASN A 190 -3.46 21.96 15.59
C ASN A 190 -3.52 20.65 14.78
N VAL A 191 -3.25 19.48 15.37
CA VAL A 191 -3.52 18.17 14.73
C VAL A 191 -5.00 18.05 14.37
N LEU A 192 -5.92 18.49 15.24
CA LEU A 192 -7.37 18.43 15.01
C LEU A 192 -7.90 19.52 14.07
N ASP A 193 -7.18 20.62 13.86
CA ASP A 193 -7.44 21.58 12.77
C ASP A 193 -6.93 21.06 11.40
N CYS A 194 -5.90 20.22 11.37
CA CYS A 194 -5.16 19.94 10.14
C CYS A 194 -5.78 18.87 9.22
N GLN A 195 -6.52 19.33 8.18
CA GLN A 195 -7.01 18.50 7.07
C GLN A 195 -5.90 17.94 6.15
N HIS A 196 -4.66 18.42 6.26
CA HIS A 196 -3.57 17.99 5.40
C HIS A 196 -2.84 16.78 6.01
N SER A 197 -3.20 15.57 5.58
CA SER A 197 -2.64 14.28 6.07
C SER A 197 -1.13 14.27 6.31
N ARG A 198 -0.33 14.83 5.40
CA ARG A 198 1.15 14.89 5.49
C ARG A 198 1.65 15.75 6.66
N ILE A 199 0.90 16.81 7.00
CA ILE A 199 1.18 17.78 8.06
C ILE A 199 0.63 17.25 9.38
N ASN A 200 -0.61 16.76 9.39
CA ASN A 200 -1.22 16.04 10.51
C ASN A 200 -0.30 14.90 11.01
N GLU A 201 0.17 14.03 10.09
CA GLU A 201 1.15 12.98 10.38
C GLU A 201 2.52 13.53 10.83
N ALA A 202 2.89 14.78 10.51
CA ALA A 202 4.13 15.41 10.98
C ALA A 202 4.00 15.95 12.41
N LEU A 203 2.90 16.63 12.72
CA LEU A 203 2.60 17.20 14.03
C LEU A 203 2.43 16.08 15.08
N ILE A 204 1.70 15.01 14.77
CA ILE A 204 1.58 13.88 15.70
C ILE A 204 2.89 13.09 15.83
N SER A 205 3.71 13.02 14.76
CA SER A 205 5.03 12.36 14.82
C SER A 205 5.98 12.97 15.86
N THR A 206 5.93 14.27 16.12
CA THR A 206 6.81 14.87 17.16
C THR A 206 6.36 14.50 18.57
N VAL A 207 5.06 14.49 18.86
CA VAL A 207 4.52 13.99 20.16
C VAL A 207 4.87 12.52 20.35
N LEU A 208 4.68 11.70 19.31
CA LEU A 208 5.04 10.28 19.31
C LEU A 208 6.56 10.04 19.44
N HIS A 209 7.40 10.94 18.93
CA HIS A 209 8.84 10.89 19.13
C HIS A 209 9.23 11.19 20.59
N LEU A 210 8.62 12.20 21.22
CA LEU A 210 8.85 12.52 22.64
C LEU A 210 8.42 11.37 23.56
N LEU A 211 7.35 10.64 23.23
CA LEU A 211 6.93 9.44 23.95
C LEU A 211 7.89 8.24 23.79
N ASN A 212 8.75 8.19 22.77
CA ASN A 212 9.63 7.06 22.52
C ASN A 212 10.79 6.93 23.52
N HIS A 213 11.43 8.04 23.95
CA HIS A 213 12.59 8.02 24.85
C HIS A 213 12.23 8.48 26.27
N PRO A 214 12.74 7.86 27.35
CA PRO A 214 12.35 8.19 28.72
C PRO A 214 12.63 9.65 29.12
N GLN A 215 13.79 10.19 28.73
CA GLN A 215 14.20 11.55 29.05
C GLN A 215 13.28 12.61 28.42
N THR A 216 12.56 12.26 27.34
CA THR A 216 11.57 13.13 26.68
C THR A 216 10.13 12.80 27.07
N ARG A 217 9.84 11.55 27.45
CA ARG A 217 8.50 11.07 27.83
C ARG A 217 7.94 11.79 29.05
N GLN A 218 8.80 12.17 30.00
CA GLN A 218 8.41 12.93 31.20
C GLN A 218 7.72 14.28 30.91
N TYR A 219 7.91 14.84 29.71
CA TYR A 219 7.28 16.10 29.29
C TYR A 219 5.89 15.93 28.68
N VAL A 220 5.42 14.70 28.45
CA VAL A 220 4.11 14.39 27.85
C VAL A 220 3.21 13.73 28.90
N ARG A 221 2.02 14.27 29.13
CA ARG A 221 1.07 13.73 30.10
C ARG A 221 0.40 12.46 29.57
N ALA A 222 0.83 11.33 30.12
CA ALA A 222 0.64 9.98 29.58
C ALA A 222 -0.79 9.62 29.14
N ASP A 223 -1.81 10.11 29.85
CA ASP A 223 -3.21 9.68 29.72
C ASP A 223 -4.17 10.86 29.44
N VAL A 224 -3.63 12.04 29.11
CA VAL A 224 -4.43 13.26 28.85
C VAL A 224 -4.03 13.95 27.56
N GLU A 225 -2.75 13.95 27.19
CA GLU A 225 -2.27 14.69 26.01
C GLU A 225 -2.41 13.87 24.73
N LEU A 226 -1.99 12.60 24.71
CA LEU A 226 -2.18 11.76 23.52
C LEU A 226 -3.67 11.48 23.25
N GLU A 227 -4.48 11.32 24.31
CA GLU A 227 -5.89 10.96 24.18
C GLU A 227 -6.79 12.12 23.71
N GLN A 228 -6.29 13.37 23.71
CA GLN A 228 -6.98 14.49 23.07
C GLN A 228 -7.28 14.24 21.58
N ILE A 229 -6.48 13.44 20.88
CA ILE A 229 -6.76 13.11 19.46
C ILE A 229 -8.03 12.27 19.31
N LEU A 230 -8.49 11.60 20.37
CA LEU A 230 -9.68 10.74 20.43
C LEU A 230 -10.95 11.55 20.77
N ALA A 231 -10.80 12.73 21.37
CA ALA A 231 -11.88 13.55 21.90
C ALA A 231 -13.06 13.80 20.92
N PRO A 232 -12.85 14.03 19.61
CA PRO A 232 -13.96 14.19 18.65
C PRO A 232 -14.87 12.95 18.51
N TYR A 233 -14.38 11.76 18.86
CA TYR A 233 -15.15 10.52 18.88
C TYR A 233 -15.76 10.25 20.27
N THR A 234 -15.02 10.48 21.36
CA THR A 234 -15.48 10.16 22.72
C THR A 234 -16.48 11.18 23.28
N ASP A 235 -16.44 12.44 22.84
CA ASP A 235 -17.38 13.48 23.25
C ASP A 235 -18.44 13.74 22.16
N PHE A 236 -19.69 13.38 22.47
CA PHE A 236 -20.83 13.52 21.56
C PHE A 236 -21.20 14.98 21.24
N HIS A 237 -20.72 15.93 22.04
CA HIS A 237 -20.96 17.37 21.89
C HIS A 237 -19.67 18.18 21.73
N TYR A 238 -18.58 17.52 21.33
CA TYR A 238 -17.25 18.10 21.19
C TYR A 238 -17.23 19.44 20.45
N ARG A 239 -16.74 20.49 21.13
CA ARG A 239 -16.49 21.82 20.55
C ARG A 239 -15.00 22.13 20.61
N HIS A 240 -14.36 22.20 19.44
CA HIS A 240 -12.93 22.46 19.34
C HIS A 240 -12.54 23.92 19.62
N ASN A 241 -13.42 24.85 19.24
CA ASN A 241 -13.35 26.27 19.53
C ASN A 241 -14.69 26.71 20.15
N PRO A 242 -14.69 27.63 21.14
CA PRO A 242 -15.93 28.10 21.75
C PRO A 242 -16.76 29.01 20.82
N ASP A 243 -16.08 29.73 19.92
CA ASP A 243 -16.67 30.79 19.09
C ASP A 243 -17.24 30.31 17.74
N THR A 244 -17.22 29.00 17.45
CA THR A 244 -17.73 28.44 16.19
C THR A 244 -19.24 28.64 16.07
N THR A 245 -19.69 29.28 14.98
CA THR A 245 -21.12 29.58 14.76
C THR A 245 -21.94 28.31 14.50
N GLU A 246 -23.22 28.29 14.91
CA GLU A 246 -24.08 27.10 14.80
C GLU A 246 -24.22 26.58 13.37
N ALA A 247 -24.26 27.48 12.38
CA ALA A 247 -24.30 27.13 10.95
C ALA A 247 -23.04 26.40 10.46
N GLN A 248 -21.91 26.54 11.15
CA GLN A 248 -20.63 25.91 10.83
C GLN A 248 -20.36 24.66 11.67
N LEU A 249 -21.12 24.38 12.74
CA LEU A 249 -20.84 23.26 13.65
C LEU A 249 -20.81 21.89 12.94
N LYS A 250 -21.69 21.65 11.96
CA LYS A 250 -21.70 20.38 11.22
C LYS A 250 -20.46 20.20 10.35
N THR A 251 -20.07 21.22 9.59
CA THR A 251 -18.88 21.17 8.73
C THR A 251 -17.59 21.16 9.56
N ASP A 252 -17.56 21.84 10.71
CA ASP A 252 -16.47 21.72 11.69
C ASP A 252 -16.39 20.29 12.23
N ARG A 253 -17.50 19.68 12.66
CA ARG A 253 -17.53 18.28 13.16
C ARG A 253 -17.00 17.28 12.13
N GLU A 254 -17.46 17.36 10.89
CA GLU A 254 -16.97 16.51 9.79
C GLU A 254 -15.46 16.70 9.56
N ALA A 255 -14.97 17.94 9.65
CA ALA A 255 -13.55 18.25 9.62
C ALA A 255 -12.78 17.70 10.85
N ARG A 256 -13.37 17.70 12.05
CA ARG A 256 -12.76 17.11 13.27
C ARG A 256 -12.63 15.60 13.17
N PHE A 257 -13.66 14.90 12.69
CA PHE A 257 -13.59 13.46 12.42
C PHE A 257 -12.50 13.12 11.39
N SER A 258 -12.40 13.91 10.31
CA SER A 258 -11.32 13.78 9.30
C SER A 258 -9.92 13.93 9.92
N SER A 259 -9.66 15.03 10.64
CA SER A 259 -8.38 15.28 11.31
C SER A 259 -8.02 14.21 12.35
N SER A 260 -9.01 13.80 13.16
CA SER A 260 -8.85 12.79 14.22
C SER A 260 -8.59 11.40 13.64
N LYS A 261 -9.32 10.97 12.59
CA LYS A 261 -9.03 9.73 11.86
C LYS A 261 -7.58 9.69 11.38
N MET A 262 -7.10 10.75 10.75
CA MET A 262 -5.71 10.82 10.29
C MET A 262 -4.69 10.74 11.44
N ALA A 263 -4.98 11.38 12.58
CA ALA A 263 -4.10 11.36 13.76
C ALA A 263 -4.06 9.97 14.42
N ILE A 264 -5.21 9.32 14.59
CA ILE A 264 -5.34 7.97 15.16
C ILE A 264 -4.63 6.95 14.26
N VAL A 265 -4.92 6.97 12.95
CA VAL A 265 -4.28 6.09 11.98
C VAL A 265 -2.76 6.34 11.90
N ALA A 266 -2.30 7.58 12.09
CA ALA A 266 -0.87 7.90 12.19
C ALA A 266 -0.24 7.37 13.50
N ALA A 267 -0.94 7.44 14.63
CA ALA A 267 -0.48 6.87 15.90
C ALA A 267 -0.33 5.35 15.84
N PHE A 268 -1.29 4.63 15.25
CA PHE A 268 -1.20 3.18 15.06
C PHE A 268 -0.03 2.72 14.17
N ARG A 269 0.55 3.60 13.34
CA ARG A 269 1.76 3.30 12.54
C ARG A 269 3.06 3.40 13.36
N SER A 270 3.03 3.96 14.57
CA SER A 270 4.20 4.12 15.43
C SER A 270 4.16 3.18 16.62
N TRP A 271 5.29 2.56 16.93
CA TRP A 271 5.49 1.79 18.16
C TRP A 271 5.16 2.57 19.43
N SER A 272 5.48 3.87 19.46
CA SER A 272 5.13 4.73 20.59
C SER A 272 3.65 5.14 20.63
N GLY A 273 2.92 5.03 19.52
CA GLY A 273 1.47 5.25 19.48
C GLY A 273 0.72 4.00 19.91
N ILE A 274 1.01 2.85 19.29
CA ILE A 274 0.45 1.54 19.67
C ILE A 274 0.59 1.32 21.18
N ILE A 275 1.82 1.37 21.72
CA ILE A 275 2.09 1.01 23.13
C ILE A 275 1.46 2.00 24.13
N ASN A 276 1.27 3.28 23.78
CA ASN A 276 0.63 4.25 24.68
C ASN A 276 -0.90 4.26 24.58
N LEU A 277 -1.48 4.01 23.39
CA LEU A 277 -2.93 3.92 23.20
C LEU A 277 -3.50 2.56 23.64
N CYS A 278 -2.68 1.51 23.66
CA CYS A 278 -3.05 0.13 23.99
C CYS A 278 -2.48 -0.33 25.35
N LYS A 279 -2.32 0.58 26.33
CA LYS A 279 -1.95 0.23 27.70
C LYS A 279 -3.03 -0.69 28.32
N VAL A 280 -2.61 -1.61 29.19
CA VAL A 280 -3.54 -2.42 29.98
C VAL A 280 -4.14 -1.55 31.10
N GLY A 281 -5.46 -1.37 31.10
CA GLY A 281 -6.20 -0.47 31.99
C GLY A 281 -7.15 0.42 31.20
N ASN A 282 -7.62 1.51 31.81
CA ASN A 282 -8.46 2.53 31.18
C ASN A 282 -7.69 3.21 30.03
N SER A 283 -7.82 2.65 28.82
CA SER A 283 -7.10 3.09 27.64
C SER A 283 -8.01 3.76 26.63
N GLY A 284 -7.46 4.72 25.88
CA GLY A 284 -8.15 5.34 24.76
C GLY A 284 -8.69 4.36 23.73
N ILE A 285 -8.01 3.22 23.49
CA ILE A 285 -8.52 2.22 22.53
C ILE A 285 -9.70 1.39 23.08
N GLN A 286 -9.66 1.00 24.36
CA GLN A 286 -10.82 0.36 24.99
C GLN A 286 -12.01 1.31 25.03
N SER A 287 -11.75 2.61 25.25
CA SER A 287 -12.77 3.66 25.19
C SER A 287 -13.38 3.76 23.78
N LEU A 288 -12.57 3.79 22.72
CA LEU A 288 -13.06 3.79 21.33
C LEU A 288 -13.87 2.54 20.98
N ILE A 289 -13.49 1.36 21.46
CA ILE A 289 -14.24 0.11 21.22
C ILE A 289 -15.57 0.13 21.98
N GLY A 290 -15.59 0.66 23.21
CA GLY A 290 -16.82 0.88 23.97
C GLY A 290 -17.84 1.78 23.25
N LEU A 291 -17.37 2.77 22.48
CA LEU A 291 -18.25 3.62 21.65
C LEU A 291 -18.95 2.87 20.52
N LEU A 292 -18.38 1.79 19.98
CA LEU A 292 -19.05 0.96 18.97
C LEU A 292 -20.32 0.33 19.54
N CYS A 293 -20.29 -0.07 20.82
CA CYS A 293 -21.43 -0.66 21.51
C CYS A 293 -22.58 0.36 21.70
N ILE A 294 -22.29 1.66 21.78
CA ILE A 294 -23.31 2.71 21.93
C ILE A 294 -24.02 2.96 20.58
N PRO A 295 -25.37 2.99 20.50
CA PRO A 295 -26.12 3.16 19.26
C PRO A 295 -26.13 4.62 18.73
N ASN A 296 -24.94 5.18 18.45
CA ASN A 296 -24.76 6.46 17.76
C ASN A 296 -24.22 6.21 16.35
N MET A 297 -25.08 6.33 15.34
CA MET A 297 -24.75 5.94 13.95
C MET A 297 -23.72 6.85 13.29
N GLU A 298 -23.62 8.13 13.66
CA GLU A 298 -22.55 9.02 13.15
C GLU A 298 -21.16 8.50 13.60
N ILE A 299 -21.07 8.11 14.87
CA ILE A 299 -19.81 7.67 15.50
C ILE A 299 -19.48 6.23 15.10
N ARG A 300 -20.45 5.30 15.12
CA ARG A 300 -20.28 3.92 14.60
C ARG A 300 -19.75 3.95 13.17
N LYS A 301 -20.36 4.74 12.27
CA LYS A 301 -19.89 4.91 10.88
C LYS A 301 -18.44 5.40 10.81
N ALA A 302 -18.11 6.46 11.55
CA ALA A 302 -16.80 7.09 11.48
C ALA A 302 -15.69 6.24 12.12
N LEU A 303 -16.01 5.45 13.16
CA LEU A 303 -15.09 4.47 13.76
C LEU A 303 -14.86 3.26 12.85
N LEU A 304 -15.89 2.76 12.15
CA LEU A 304 -15.70 1.74 11.11
C LEU A 304 -14.71 2.21 10.05
N GLU A 305 -14.80 3.46 9.57
CA GLU A 305 -13.82 4.02 8.62
C GLU A 305 -12.38 4.11 9.19
N VAL A 306 -12.22 4.36 10.50
CA VAL A 306 -10.91 4.30 11.17
C VAL A 306 -10.37 2.87 11.16
N LEU A 307 -11.19 1.87 11.50
CA LEU A 307 -10.80 0.46 11.52
C LEU A 307 -10.39 -0.05 10.13
N TYR A 308 -11.19 0.22 9.09
CA TYR A 308 -10.84 -0.10 7.70
C TYR A 308 -9.47 0.48 7.31
N GLU A 309 -9.17 1.73 7.71
CA GLU A 309 -7.89 2.36 7.36
C GLU A 309 -6.70 1.85 8.20
N ILE A 310 -6.90 1.48 9.48
CA ILE A 310 -5.88 0.82 10.33
C ILE A 310 -5.48 -0.53 9.73
N PHE A 311 -6.45 -1.38 9.39
CA PHE A 311 -6.22 -2.71 8.83
C PHE A 311 -5.92 -2.72 7.33
N ARG A 312 -5.98 -1.54 6.66
CA ARG A 312 -5.72 -1.35 5.22
C ARG A 312 -6.68 -2.08 4.30
N LEU A 313 -7.90 -2.33 4.78
CA LEU A 313 -8.96 -3.00 4.03
C LEU A 313 -9.66 -2.01 3.08
N PRO A 314 -10.10 -2.45 1.89
CA PRO A 314 -10.91 -1.63 1.00
C PRO A 314 -12.28 -1.35 1.63
N VAL A 315 -12.72 -0.09 1.63
CA VAL A 315 -14.01 0.32 2.20
C VAL A 315 -15.14 -0.04 1.22
N PRO A 316 -16.21 -0.74 1.66
CA PRO A 316 -17.33 -1.09 0.79
C PRO A 316 -18.15 0.14 0.38
N MET A 317 -18.81 0.01 -0.78
CA MET A 317 -19.82 0.97 -1.22
C MET A 317 -20.93 1.13 -0.16
N VAL A 318 -21.59 2.28 -0.17
CA VAL A 318 -22.66 2.61 0.80
C VAL A 318 -23.98 2.01 0.30
N THR A 319 -24.20 0.74 0.62
CA THR A 319 -25.37 -0.06 0.22
C THR A 319 -26.00 -0.77 1.43
N ALA A 320 -27.31 -1.01 1.38
CA ALA A 320 -28.01 -1.93 2.29
C ALA A 320 -28.01 -3.38 1.77
N ASP A 321 -27.60 -3.59 0.52
CA ASP A 321 -27.39 -4.90 -0.09
C ASP A 321 -25.96 -5.40 0.19
N PHE A 322 -25.86 -6.60 0.76
CA PHE A 322 -24.60 -7.27 1.08
C PHE A 322 -23.88 -7.81 -0.16
N GLU A 323 -24.61 -8.29 -1.18
CA GLU A 323 -23.99 -8.78 -2.43
C GLU A 323 -23.37 -7.62 -3.21
N GLU A 324 -24.06 -6.47 -3.28
CA GLU A 324 -23.51 -5.26 -3.92
C GLU A 324 -22.30 -4.70 -3.14
N ALA A 325 -22.34 -4.73 -1.80
CA ALA A 325 -21.19 -4.35 -0.96
C ALA A 325 -19.98 -5.27 -1.19
N LEU A 326 -20.17 -6.58 -1.20
CA LEU A 326 -19.11 -7.57 -1.38
C LEU A 326 -18.48 -7.47 -2.79
N HIS A 327 -19.31 -7.33 -3.83
CA HIS A 327 -18.83 -7.09 -5.20
C HIS A 327 -18.09 -5.75 -5.38
N SER A 328 -18.28 -4.77 -4.48
CA SER A 328 -17.52 -3.52 -4.52
C SER A 328 -16.06 -3.66 -4.05
N ILE A 329 -15.78 -4.70 -3.24
CA ILE A 329 -14.48 -5.02 -2.62
C ILE A 329 -13.66 -6.04 -3.44
N ASP A 330 -14.32 -6.87 -4.25
CA ASP A 330 -13.71 -7.94 -5.05
C ASP A 330 -12.39 -7.49 -5.72
N PRO A 331 -11.23 -8.09 -5.39
CA PRO A 331 -9.93 -7.68 -5.93
C PRO A 331 -9.79 -7.92 -7.45
N SER A 332 -10.71 -8.66 -8.07
CA SER A 332 -10.83 -8.83 -9.53
C SER A 332 -11.59 -7.72 -10.25
N ARG A 333 -12.20 -6.78 -9.50
CA ARG A 333 -12.91 -5.63 -10.06
C ARG A 333 -11.96 -4.72 -10.85
N PRO A 334 -12.29 -4.32 -12.10
CA PRO A 334 -11.39 -3.57 -12.96
C PRO A 334 -11.00 -2.21 -12.36
N GLN A 335 -9.69 -1.97 -12.26
CA GLN A 335 -9.09 -0.74 -11.74
C GLN A 335 -8.57 0.12 -12.89
N ASP A 336 -8.54 1.45 -12.71
CA ASP A 336 -8.07 2.39 -13.76
C ASP A 336 -6.64 2.09 -14.23
N GLY A 337 -5.76 1.63 -13.34
CA GLY A 337 -4.39 1.24 -13.70
C GLY A 337 -4.28 0.03 -14.64
N TRP A 338 -5.37 -0.72 -14.85
CA TRP A 338 -5.43 -1.87 -15.76
C TRP A 338 -5.90 -1.50 -17.17
N ARG A 339 -6.22 -0.22 -17.43
CA ARG A 339 -6.54 0.29 -18.79
C ARG A 339 -5.33 0.08 -19.72
N LEU A 340 -5.59 -0.13 -21.02
CA LEU A 340 -4.54 -0.34 -22.04
C LEU A 340 -3.61 0.88 -22.20
N GLY A 341 -4.09 2.09 -21.92
CA GLY A 341 -3.25 3.30 -21.86
C GLY A 341 -2.16 3.21 -20.78
N ASP A 342 -2.49 2.59 -19.65
CA ASP A 342 -1.69 2.58 -18.42
C ASP A 342 -0.92 1.25 -18.24
N GLY A 343 -1.18 0.51 -17.16
CA GLY A 343 -0.43 -0.69 -16.78
C GLY A 343 -0.91 -2.00 -17.43
N PHE A 344 -2.12 -2.02 -18.00
CA PHE A 344 -2.74 -3.18 -18.65
C PHE A 344 -2.53 -4.51 -17.87
N VAL A 345 -2.36 -5.63 -18.57
CA VAL A 345 -2.17 -6.98 -18.00
C VAL A 345 -1.03 -7.02 -16.97
N ALA A 346 0.02 -6.21 -17.13
CA ALA A 346 1.15 -6.19 -16.20
C ALA A 346 0.86 -5.53 -14.84
N ALA A 347 -0.15 -4.66 -14.75
CA ALA A 347 -0.64 -4.12 -13.48
C ALA A 347 -1.70 -5.04 -12.86
N GLU A 348 -2.66 -5.50 -13.66
CA GLU A 348 -3.70 -6.47 -13.30
C GLU A 348 -3.08 -7.73 -12.66
N ALA A 349 -2.17 -8.40 -13.37
CA ALA A 349 -1.54 -9.62 -12.89
C ALA A 349 -0.62 -9.41 -11.66
N LYS A 350 -0.22 -8.17 -11.34
CA LYS A 350 0.50 -7.87 -10.08
C LYS A 350 -0.43 -7.92 -8.87
N VAL A 351 -1.72 -7.59 -9.06
CA VAL A 351 -2.78 -7.67 -8.03
C VAL A 351 -3.33 -9.10 -7.95
N LEU A 352 -3.70 -9.69 -9.09
CA LEU A 352 -4.42 -10.97 -9.13
C LEU A 352 -3.53 -12.21 -8.91
N LEU A 353 -2.25 -12.16 -9.28
CA LEU A 353 -1.36 -13.31 -9.14
C LEU A 353 -0.49 -13.19 -7.88
N PRO A 354 -0.45 -14.23 -7.02
CA PRO A 354 0.34 -14.21 -5.81
C PRO A 354 1.84 -14.06 -6.10
N HIS A 355 2.53 -13.37 -5.19
CA HIS A 355 3.98 -13.17 -5.22
C HIS A 355 4.72 -14.53 -5.12
N ARG A 356 5.88 -14.69 -5.79
CA ARG A 356 6.66 -15.95 -5.71
C ARG A 356 7.18 -16.27 -4.30
N ALA A 357 7.24 -15.28 -3.41
CA ALA A 357 7.65 -15.38 -2.02
C ALA A 357 6.77 -16.32 -1.18
N ARG A 358 7.20 -17.57 -0.98
CA ARG A 358 6.47 -18.56 -0.15
C ARG A 358 6.91 -18.59 1.32
N SER A 359 8.07 -18.01 1.63
CA SER A 359 8.72 -18.07 2.94
C SER A 359 9.43 -16.77 3.36
N ARG A 360 9.13 -15.64 2.69
CA ARG A 360 9.60 -14.32 3.15
C ARG A 360 8.80 -13.91 4.39
N PRO A 361 9.46 -13.46 5.48
CA PRO A 361 8.76 -12.67 6.49
C PRO A 361 8.28 -11.39 5.80
N ASP A 362 7.01 -11.05 5.95
CA ASP A 362 6.53 -9.71 5.62
C ASP A 362 6.28 -8.99 6.94
N LEU A 363 6.98 -7.87 7.14
CA LEU A 363 6.88 -7.10 8.39
C LEU A 363 5.52 -6.42 8.52
N LEU A 364 4.82 -6.19 7.40
CA LEU A 364 3.45 -5.68 7.40
C LEU A 364 2.49 -6.70 8.03
N ASP A 365 2.63 -7.99 7.72
CA ASP A 365 1.81 -9.05 8.31
C ASP A 365 2.09 -9.21 9.81
N ASN A 366 3.35 -9.08 10.25
CA ASN A 366 3.71 -9.11 11.66
C ASN A 366 3.09 -7.91 12.42
N TYR A 367 3.08 -6.72 11.80
CA TYR A 367 2.43 -5.52 12.31
C TYR A 367 0.90 -5.67 12.38
N LEU A 368 0.26 -6.19 11.32
CA LEU A 368 -1.18 -6.42 11.27
C LEU A 368 -1.62 -7.50 12.27
N ALA A 369 -0.88 -8.59 12.40
CA ALA A 369 -1.13 -9.64 13.39
C ALA A 369 -1.09 -9.09 14.83
N LEU A 370 -0.11 -8.25 15.14
CA LEU A 370 -0.01 -7.64 16.47
C LEU A 370 -1.17 -6.68 16.76
N ILE A 371 -1.53 -5.80 15.82
CA ILE A 371 -2.67 -4.88 15.97
C ILE A 371 -3.99 -5.67 16.08
N LEU A 372 -4.17 -6.70 15.25
CA LEU A 372 -5.36 -7.57 15.28
C LEU A 372 -5.48 -8.27 16.64
N SER A 373 -4.42 -8.92 17.11
CA SER A 373 -4.40 -9.58 18.43
C SER A 373 -4.65 -8.60 19.58
N THR A 374 -4.11 -7.38 19.48
CA THR A 374 -4.31 -6.32 20.48
C THR A 374 -5.77 -5.87 20.52
N LEU A 375 -6.37 -5.57 19.37
CA LEU A 375 -7.77 -5.09 19.31
C LEU A 375 -8.79 -6.18 19.65
N ILE A 376 -8.50 -7.45 19.31
CA ILE A 376 -9.30 -8.60 19.79
C ILE A 376 -9.26 -8.67 21.32
N SER A 377 -8.11 -8.49 21.96
CA SER A 377 -7.99 -8.51 23.43
C SER A 377 -8.74 -7.37 24.16
N PHE A 378 -9.14 -6.33 23.43
CA PHE A 378 -10.01 -5.25 23.93
C PHE A 378 -11.50 -5.40 23.55
N GLY A 379 -11.92 -6.54 22.99
CA GLY A 379 -13.33 -6.84 22.70
C GLY A 379 -13.84 -6.31 21.36
N LEU A 380 -12.97 -6.14 20.35
CA LEU A 380 -13.39 -5.62 19.04
C LEU A 380 -14.43 -6.51 18.32
N LEU A 381 -14.37 -7.84 18.47
CA LEU A 381 -15.29 -8.74 17.77
C LEU A 381 -16.71 -8.63 18.34
N GLU A 382 -16.81 -8.55 19.66
CA GLU A 382 -18.04 -8.33 20.41
C GLU A 382 -18.66 -6.98 20.04
N GLY A 383 -17.85 -5.91 20.01
CA GLY A 383 -18.28 -4.58 19.59
C GLY A 383 -18.73 -4.52 18.12
N LEU A 384 -18.14 -5.32 17.22
CA LEU A 384 -18.60 -5.42 15.83
C LEU A 384 -19.88 -6.24 15.69
N VAL A 385 -20.05 -7.33 16.44
CA VAL A 385 -21.30 -8.10 16.48
C VAL A 385 -22.46 -7.23 16.96
N GLU A 386 -22.25 -6.43 18.02
CA GLU A 386 -23.25 -5.48 18.52
C GLU A 386 -23.65 -4.42 17.47
N VAL A 387 -22.68 -3.90 16.70
CA VAL A 387 -22.99 -2.98 15.57
C VAL A 387 -23.82 -3.70 14.50
N VAL A 388 -23.49 -4.95 14.14
CA VAL A 388 -24.27 -5.74 13.16
C VAL A 388 -25.71 -5.98 13.60
N THR A 389 -25.97 -6.12 14.91
CA THR A 389 -27.32 -6.39 15.42
C THR A 389 -28.15 -5.16 15.78
N SER A 390 -27.53 -3.99 16.07
CA SER A 390 -28.25 -2.79 16.51
C SER A 390 -28.01 -1.52 15.69
N SER A 391 -27.40 -1.60 14.51
CA SER A 391 -27.28 -0.47 13.55
C SER A 391 -28.22 -0.60 12.35
N ASP A 392 -28.33 0.46 11.55
CA ASP A 392 -29.08 0.45 10.29
C ASP A 392 -28.43 -0.47 9.25
N ASP A 393 -29.24 -1.02 8.33
CA ASP A 393 -28.83 -2.00 7.31
C ASP A 393 -27.50 -1.66 6.61
N VAL A 394 -27.27 -0.38 6.33
CA VAL A 394 -26.06 0.12 5.62
C VAL A 394 -24.81 0.05 6.49
N LEU A 395 -24.94 0.31 7.80
CA LEU A 395 -23.84 0.12 8.76
C LEU A 395 -23.68 -1.35 9.16
N SER A 396 -24.78 -2.11 9.28
CA SER A 396 -24.74 -3.54 9.60
C SER A 396 -24.11 -4.37 8.48
N VAL A 397 -24.38 -4.07 7.20
CA VAL A 397 -23.65 -4.66 6.06
C VAL A 397 -22.15 -4.31 6.13
N ARG A 398 -21.81 -3.03 6.37
CA ARG A 398 -20.41 -2.58 6.46
C ARG A 398 -19.66 -3.24 7.63
N ALA A 399 -20.30 -3.40 8.78
CA ALA A 399 -19.72 -4.08 9.93
C ALA A 399 -19.59 -5.60 9.70
N THR A 400 -20.55 -6.23 9.01
CA THR A 400 -20.51 -7.65 8.64
C THR A 400 -19.34 -7.96 7.71
N VAL A 401 -19.12 -7.13 6.68
CA VAL A 401 -17.96 -7.27 5.77
C VAL A 401 -16.64 -7.08 6.54
N LEU A 402 -16.54 -6.07 7.42
CA LEU A 402 -15.35 -5.87 8.25
C LEU A 402 -15.08 -7.09 9.16
N LEU A 403 -16.11 -7.63 9.82
CA LEU A 403 -16.00 -8.82 10.66
C LEU A 403 -15.50 -10.04 9.86
N GLY A 404 -16.00 -10.23 8.64
CA GLY A 404 -15.53 -11.29 7.73
C GLY A 404 -14.05 -11.17 7.37
N GLU A 405 -13.58 -9.98 6.98
CA GLU A 405 -12.17 -9.71 6.66
C GLU A 405 -11.25 -9.87 7.90
N LEU A 406 -11.70 -9.44 9.09
CA LEU A 406 -10.95 -9.60 10.33
C LEU A 406 -10.83 -11.08 10.74
N LEU A 407 -11.87 -11.89 10.52
CA LEU A 407 -11.81 -13.33 10.76
C LEU A 407 -10.94 -14.05 9.70
N HIS A 408 -10.99 -13.64 8.44
CA HIS A 408 -10.10 -14.19 7.42
C HIS A 408 -8.63 -13.87 7.72
N THR A 409 -8.31 -12.61 8.04
CA THR A 409 -6.94 -12.22 8.43
C THR A 409 -6.50 -12.88 9.74
N ALA A 410 -7.40 -13.09 10.72
CA ALA A 410 -7.11 -13.88 11.91
C ALA A 410 -6.69 -15.32 11.59
N SER A 411 -7.42 -16.01 10.70
CA SER A 411 -7.08 -17.38 10.27
C SER A 411 -5.75 -17.50 9.51
N SER A 412 -5.29 -16.39 8.90
CA SER A 412 -4.12 -16.34 8.03
C SER A 412 -2.84 -15.88 8.76
N LEU A 413 -2.98 -14.96 9.74
CA LEU A 413 -1.86 -14.24 10.34
C LEU A 413 -1.62 -14.53 11.83
N LEU A 414 -2.63 -14.98 12.59
CA LEU A 414 -2.49 -15.24 14.03
C LEU A 414 -2.01 -16.68 14.31
N PRO A 415 -1.26 -16.91 15.40
CA PRO A 415 -0.98 -18.26 15.89
C PRO A 415 -2.27 -19.02 16.21
N HIS A 416 -2.28 -20.34 16.01
CA HIS A 416 -3.48 -21.18 16.18
C HIS A 416 -4.12 -21.07 17.59
N SER A 417 -3.31 -20.87 18.64
CA SER A 417 -3.77 -20.62 20.01
C SER A 417 -4.64 -19.36 20.15
N HIS A 418 -4.47 -18.38 19.27
CA HIS A 418 -5.20 -17.11 19.28
C HIS A 418 -6.39 -17.10 18.30
N SER A 419 -6.38 -17.92 17.23
CA SER A 419 -7.42 -17.91 16.19
C SER A 419 -8.53 -18.95 16.37
N HIS A 420 -8.26 -20.12 16.95
CA HIS A 420 -9.18 -21.27 16.92
C HIS A 420 -10.59 -20.99 17.48
N HIS A 421 -10.71 -20.18 18.53
CA HIS A 421 -11.98 -19.86 19.20
C HIS A 421 -12.71 -18.65 18.59
N LEU A 422 -12.03 -17.78 17.84
CA LEU A 422 -12.62 -16.56 17.27
C LEU A 422 -13.70 -16.90 16.24
N HIS A 423 -13.49 -17.98 15.47
CA HIS A 423 -14.41 -18.47 14.46
C HIS A 423 -15.73 -19.02 15.04
N CYS A 424 -15.81 -19.23 16.37
CA CYS A 424 -17.01 -19.72 17.03
C CYS A 424 -18.08 -18.64 17.25
N LEU A 425 -17.73 -17.35 17.18
CA LEU A 425 -18.63 -16.17 17.33
C LEU A 425 -19.84 -16.41 18.27
N PRO A 426 -19.64 -16.80 19.54
CA PRO A 426 -20.70 -17.36 20.36
C PRO A 426 -21.86 -16.39 20.62
N THR A 427 -21.59 -15.09 20.68
CA THR A 427 -22.61 -14.04 20.77
C THR A 427 -23.54 -14.03 19.56
N LEU A 428 -22.97 -14.06 18.35
CA LEU A 428 -23.74 -14.03 17.09
C LEU A 428 -24.49 -15.35 16.88
N ILE A 429 -23.87 -16.51 17.15
CA ILE A 429 -24.54 -17.81 17.00
C ILE A 429 -25.72 -17.94 17.97
N ASN A 430 -25.56 -17.52 19.23
CA ASN A 430 -26.65 -17.56 20.21
C ASN A 430 -27.82 -16.64 19.84
N MET A 431 -27.57 -15.51 19.18
CA MET A 431 -28.64 -14.65 18.64
C MET A 431 -29.30 -15.23 17.38
N ALA A 432 -28.50 -15.76 16.44
CA ALA A 432 -28.98 -16.40 15.21
C ALA A 432 -29.72 -17.74 15.46
N ALA A 433 -29.53 -18.36 16.63
CA ALA A 433 -30.26 -19.54 17.06
C ALA A 433 -31.71 -19.26 17.53
N SER A 434 -32.12 -17.99 17.61
CA SER A 434 -33.54 -17.64 17.75
C SER A 434 -34.23 -17.73 16.38
N PHE A 435 -35.22 -18.63 16.27
CA PHE A 435 -35.83 -18.99 14.99
C PHE A 435 -36.88 -17.98 14.52
N ASP A 436 -36.67 -17.35 13.35
CA ASP A 436 -37.73 -17.07 12.37
C ASP A 436 -37.15 -16.64 11.00
N ILE A 437 -37.03 -17.58 10.05
CA ILE A 437 -36.75 -17.29 8.63
C ILE A 437 -37.55 -18.25 7.73
N SER A 438 -38.27 -17.71 6.75
CA SER A 438 -38.99 -18.46 5.71
C SER A 438 -38.14 -18.67 4.43
N PRO A 439 -38.28 -19.79 3.70
CA PRO A 439 -37.43 -20.10 2.54
C PRO A 439 -38.02 -19.63 1.18
N GLU A 440 -37.17 -19.14 0.28
CA GLU A 440 -37.47 -19.06 -1.16
C GLU A 440 -36.35 -19.62 -2.04
N LYS A 441 -36.75 -20.40 -3.05
CA LYS A 441 -36.00 -20.71 -4.28
C LYS A 441 -36.88 -21.52 -5.22
N HIS A 442 -36.93 -21.18 -6.52
CA HIS A 442 -37.09 -22.12 -7.65
C HIS A 442 -36.92 -21.43 -9.02
N ALA A 443 -36.90 -22.24 -10.09
CA ALA A 443 -36.93 -21.88 -11.53
C ALA A 443 -35.58 -21.61 -12.26
N LEU A 444 -34.85 -22.68 -12.59
CA LEU A 444 -33.74 -22.67 -13.59
C LEU A 444 -33.81 -23.88 -14.55
N MET A 445 -34.98 -24.16 -15.13
CA MET A 445 -35.23 -25.32 -16.01
C MET A 445 -36.04 -24.94 -17.28
N MET A 446 -35.60 -23.89 -17.99
CA MET A 446 -36.34 -23.33 -19.15
C MET A 446 -35.43 -22.77 -20.28
N ASN A 447 -34.15 -23.16 -20.34
CA ASN A 447 -33.13 -22.49 -21.17
C ASN A 447 -32.51 -23.31 -22.33
N LEU A 448 -33.11 -24.45 -22.74
CA LEU A 448 -32.49 -25.38 -23.69
C LEU A 448 -33.13 -25.50 -25.08
N ARG A 449 -34.22 -24.76 -25.38
CA ARG A 449 -34.88 -24.77 -26.71
C ARG A 449 -34.56 -23.53 -27.56
N ASP A 450 -34.09 -22.46 -26.94
CA ASP A 450 -34.09 -21.11 -27.50
C ASP A 450 -32.70 -20.65 -27.98
N SER A 451 -32.06 -21.46 -28.83
CA SER A 451 -30.75 -21.13 -29.41
C SER A 451 -30.85 -20.10 -30.56
N GLN A 452 -31.92 -20.17 -31.35
CA GLN A 452 -32.37 -19.25 -32.42
C GLN A 452 -31.38 -18.97 -33.58
N ILE A 453 -30.10 -19.33 -33.51
CA ILE A 453 -29.04 -19.03 -34.51
C ILE A 453 -29.38 -19.44 -35.96
N LEU A 454 -30.18 -20.49 -36.12
CA LEU A 454 -30.58 -20.98 -37.44
C LEU A 454 -31.69 -20.12 -38.08
N ASN A 455 -32.50 -19.42 -37.28
CA ASN A 455 -33.81 -18.89 -37.67
C ASN A 455 -33.76 -17.47 -38.29
N HIS A 456 -32.80 -16.62 -37.89
CA HIS A 456 -32.75 -15.20 -38.29
C HIS A 456 -31.30 -14.69 -38.42
N LYS A 457 -31.12 -13.59 -39.17
CA LYS A 457 -29.79 -13.03 -39.54
C LYS A 457 -29.30 -11.90 -38.61
N GLN A 458 -30.01 -11.60 -37.52
CA GLN A 458 -29.62 -10.55 -36.57
C GLN A 458 -28.57 -11.08 -35.58
N ASN A 459 -27.30 -10.85 -35.88
CA ASN A 459 -26.14 -11.39 -35.14
C ASN A 459 -26.17 -11.13 -33.62
N LEU A 460 -26.72 -10.00 -33.17
CA LEU A 460 -26.75 -9.62 -31.74
C LEU A 460 -27.87 -10.30 -30.94
N GLU A 461 -28.87 -10.87 -31.62
CA GLU A 461 -30.04 -11.51 -31.00
C GLU A 461 -29.85 -13.02 -30.79
N TRP A 462 -28.85 -13.63 -31.42
CA TRP A 462 -28.52 -15.06 -31.21
C TRP A 462 -28.24 -15.37 -29.74
N ASN A 463 -28.54 -16.61 -29.32
CA ASN A 463 -28.24 -17.07 -27.97
C ASN A 463 -26.77 -17.49 -27.83
N TRP A 464 -25.92 -16.51 -27.51
CA TRP A 464 -24.47 -16.70 -27.37
C TRP A 464 -24.06 -17.62 -26.20
N VAL A 465 -24.96 -17.88 -25.23
CA VAL A 465 -24.74 -18.94 -24.22
C VAL A 465 -24.79 -20.31 -24.90
N LEU A 466 -25.85 -20.57 -25.69
CA LEU A 466 -26.02 -21.85 -26.38
C LEU A 466 -24.99 -22.05 -27.50
N ILE A 467 -24.56 -20.99 -28.22
CA ILE A 467 -23.39 -21.04 -29.11
C ILE A 467 -22.16 -21.53 -28.34
N SER A 468 -21.86 -20.91 -27.19
CA SER A 468 -20.69 -21.26 -26.37
C SER A 468 -20.75 -22.70 -25.85
N THR A 469 -21.94 -23.22 -25.52
CA THR A 469 -22.07 -24.64 -25.14
C THR A 469 -21.84 -25.60 -26.30
N VAL A 470 -22.27 -25.26 -27.53
CA VAL A 470 -22.04 -26.09 -28.71
C VAL A 470 -20.56 -26.09 -29.12
N LEU A 471 -19.87 -24.94 -29.05
CA LEU A 471 -18.43 -24.85 -29.36
C LEU A 471 -17.52 -25.49 -28.30
N LYS A 472 -18.05 -25.82 -27.11
CA LYS A 472 -17.34 -26.48 -26.00
C LYS A 472 -17.74 -27.95 -25.80
N TRP A 473 -18.57 -28.52 -26.67
CA TRP A 473 -19.13 -29.85 -26.41
C TRP A 473 -18.06 -30.95 -26.58
N PRO A 474 -17.87 -31.85 -25.60
CA PRO A 474 -16.93 -32.96 -25.75
C PRO A 474 -17.29 -33.81 -26.99
N ASN A 475 -16.28 -34.10 -27.82
CA ASN A 475 -16.39 -34.82 -29.10
C ASN A 475 -17.16 -34.08 -30.22
N SER A 476 -17.52 -32.80 -30.07
CA SER A 476 -17.96 -31.99 -31.21
C SER A 476 -16.77 -31.41 -31.97
N ASN A 477 -16.24 -32.19 -32.91
CA ASN A 477 -15.26 -31.78 -33.90
C ASN A 477 -15.93 -31.89 -35.28
N LEU A 478 -15.53 -31.09 -36.28
CA LEU A 478 -16.14 -31.12 -37.62
C LEU A 478 -16.14 -32.54 -38.23
N ARG A 479 -15.08 -33.31 -37.96
CA ARG A 479 -14.88 -34.71 -38.37
C ARG A 479 -16.02 -35.66 -37.97
N ASN A 480 -16.71 -35.38 -36.86
CA ASN A 480 -17.81 -36.20 -36.33
C ASN A 480 -19.19 -35.75 -36.86
N PHE A 481 -19.35 -34.46 -37.13
CA PHE A 481 -20.61 -33.88 -37.60
C PHE A 481 -20.57 -33.56 -39.10
N ARG A 482 -20.81 -34.59 -39.94
CA ARG A 482 -20.93 -34.47 -41.40
C ARG A 482 -22.17 -33.67 -41.89
N ASP A 483 -22.91 -33.05 -40.98
CA ASP A 483 -24.09 -32.24 -41.29
C ASP A 483 -23.72 -30.92 -41.99
N GLU A 484 -24.33 -30.67 -43.14
CA GLU A 484 -24.22 -29.39 -43.86
C GLU A 484 -24.57 -28.19 -42.96
N GLN A 485 -25.48 -28.39 -42.01
CA GLN A 485 -25.89 -27.37 -41.04
C GLN A 485 -24.74 -26.91 -40.13
N VAL A 486 -23.81 -27.80 -39.76
CA VAL A 486 -22.65 -27.43 -38.92
C VAL A 486 -21.64 -26.62 -39.75
N HIS A 487 -21.32 -27.04 -40.98
CA HIS A 487 -20.51 -26.23 -41.89
C HIS A 487 -21.18 -24.88 -42.25
N LYS A 488 -22.51 -24.80 -42.23
CA LYS A 488 -23.29 -23.57 -42.47
C LYS A 488 -23.32 -22.64 -41.24
N PHE A 489 -23.39 -23.22 -40.04
CA PHE A 489 -23.24 -22.53 -38.75
C PHE A 489 -21.82 -21.94 -38.60
N VAL A 490 -20.78 -22.75 -38.82
CA VAL A 490 -19.37 -22.30 -38.79
C VAL A 490 -19.12 -21.20 -39.82
N ARG A 491 -19.57 -21.34 -41.08
CA ARG A 491 -19.42 -20.28 -42.09
C ARG A 491 -20.14 -18.97 -41.74
N ARG A 492 -21.30 -19.02 -41.07
CA ARG A 492 -22.00 -17.82 -40.56
C ARG A 492 -21.21 -17.12 -39.46
N LEU A 493 -20.71 -17.89 -38.48
CA LEU A 493 -19.87 -17.35 -37.40
C LEU A 493 -18.55 -16.77 -37.94
N LEU A 494 -17.88 -17.48 -38.85
CA LEU A 494 -16.63 -17.03 -39.48
C LEU A 494 -16.83 -15.69 -40.21
N TYR A 495 -17.94 -15.52 -40.94
CA TYR A 495 -18.26 -14.26 -41.61
C TYR A 495 -18.49 -13.11 -40.62
N PHE A 496 -19.08 -13.37 -39.44
CA PHE A 496 -19.25 -12.36 -38.39
C PHE A 496 -17.92 -11.92 -37.76
N TYR A 497 -16.99 -12.85 -37.54
CA TYR A 497 -15.67 -12.57 -36.96
C TYR A 497 -14.61 -12.11 -37.96
N LYS A 498 -14.90 -12.06 -39.28
CA LYS A 498 -13.94 -11.58 -40.28
C LYS A 498 -13.76 -10.05 -40.22
N PRO A 499 -12.53 -9.52 -40.12
CA PRO A 499 -12.26 -8.09 -40.20
C PRO A 499 -12.91 -7.38 -41.39
N SER A 500 -12.87 -8.00 -42.57
CA SER A 500 -13.44 -7.49 -43.82
C SER A 500 -14.96 -7.29 -43.79
N SER A 501 -15.69 -8.03 -42.94
CA SER A 501 -17.15 -7.89 -42.79
C SER A 501 -17.56 -6.57 -42.14
N LYS A 502 -16.64 -5.97 -41.37
CA LYS A 502 -16.87 -4.82 -40.47
C LYS A 502 -18.02 -5.03 -39.45
N LEU A 503 -18.43 -6.27 -39.20
CA LEU A 503 -19.49 -6.62 -38.23
C LEU A 503 -18.98 -6.59 -36.79
N TYR A 504 -18.04 -7.47 -36.43
CA TYR A 504 -17.45 -7.52 -35.09
C TYR A 504 -16.54 -6.30 -34.79
N CYS A 505 -15.83 -5.78 -35.80
CA CYS A 505 -14.84 -4.70 -35.65
C CYS A 505 -15.39 -3.36 -35.15
N VAL A 506 -16.66 -3.08 -35.44
CA VAL A 506 -17.27 -1.74 -35.26
C VAL A 506 -18.01 -1.64 -33.92
N LEU A 507 -18.24 -2.77 -33.24
CA LEU A 507 -18.84 -2.80 -31.92
C LEU A 507 -17.93 -2.15 -30.88
N GLU A 508 -18.51 -1.29 -30.04
CA GLU A 508 -17.82 -0.58 -28.96
C GLU A 508 -17.49 -1.50 -27.77
N LEU A 509 -16.43 -1.18 -27.04
CA LEU A 509 -15.94 -2.02 -25.92
C LEU A 509 -16.91 -2.11 -24.74
N GLU A 510 -17.73 -1.07 -24.51
CA GLU A 510 -18.70 -1.01 -23.40
C GLU A 510 -20.00 -1.80 -23.69
N HIS A 511 -20.12 -2.41 -24.88
CA HIS A 511 -21.32 -3.16 -25.26
C HIS A 511 -21.54 -4.39 -24.36
N PRO A 512 -22.73 -4.62 -23.76
CA PRO A 512 -22.91 -5.61 -22.69
C PRO A 512 -22.67 -7.07 -23.09
N LYS A 513 -22.71 -7.41 -24.39
CA LYS A 513 -22.35 -8.76 -24.88
C LYS A 513 -20.88 -8.89 -25.32
N ALA A 514 -20.08 -7.83 -25.25
CA ALA A 514 -18.68 -7.79 -25.71
C ALA A 514 -17.83 -8.99 -25.23
N PRO A 515 -17.68 -9.26 -23.92
CA PRO A 515 -16.85 -10.38 -23.45
C PRO A 515 -17.38 -11.73 -23.91
N GLN A 516 -18.71 -11.89 -24.00
CA GLN A 516 -19.36 -13.12 -24.48
C GLN A 516 -19.06 -13.38 -25.97
N LEU A 517 -19.09 -12.32 -26.80
CA LEU A 517 -18.74 -12.37 -28.22
C LEU A 517 -17.26 -12.73 -28.42
N THR A 518 -16.35 -12.11 -27.67
CA THR A 518 -14.91 -12.42 -27.75
C THR A 518 -14.63 -13.85 -27.28
N LEU A 519 -15.21 -14.27 -26.16
CA LEU A 519 -15.03 -15.60 -25.58
C LEU A 519 -15.58 -16.71 -26.49
N ALA A 520 -16.69 -16.49 -27.19
CA ALA A 520 -17.19 -17.40 -28.23
C ALA A 520 -16.26 -17.45 -29.46
N GLY A 521 -15.60 -16.34 -29.83
CA GLY A 521 -14.62 -16.29 -30.92
C GLY A 521 -13.36 -17.10 -30.61
N CYS A 522 -12.82 -16.98 -29.39
CA CYS A 522 -11.71 -17.81 -28.92
C CYS A 522 -12.07 -19.31 -28.87
N GLN A 523 -13.31 -19.65 -28.50
CA GLN A 523 -13.80 -21.05 -28.53
C GLN A 523 -13.92 -21.58 -29.97
N LEU A 524 -14.42 -20.78 -30.91
CA LEU A 524 -14.50 -21.14 -32.33
C LEU A 524 -13.11 -21.45 -32.92
N ILE A 525 -12.09 -20.68 -32.54
CA ILE A 525 -10.70 -20.91 -32.97
C ILE A 525 -10.18 -22.25 -32.46
N ASN A 526 -10.40 -22.57 -31.18
CA ASN A 526 -10.01 -23.87 -30.62
C ASN A 526 -10.75 -25.02 -31.30
N PHE A 527 -12.07 -24.92 -31.47
CA PHE A 527 -12.91 -25.90 -32.19
C PHE A 527 -12.42 -26.15 -33.64
N LEU A 528 -11.96 -25.11 -34.34
CA LEU A 528 -11.36 -25.23 -35.67
C LEU A 528 -9.97 -25.89 -35.64
N LEU A 529 -9.14 -25.57 -34.66
CA LEU A 529 -7.82 -26.20 -34.46
C LEU A 529 -7.92 -27.69 -34.13
N ASP A 530 -8.88 -28.06 -33.27
CA ASP A 530 -9.17 -29.44 -32.86
C ASP A 530 -9.80 -30.27 -34.00
N SER A 531 -10.09 -29.66 -35.15
CA SER A 531 -10.69 -30.29 -36.34
C SER A 531 -9.70 -30.54 -37.49
N GLU A 532 -8.38 -30.45 -37.24
CA GLU A 532 -7.28 -30.78 -38.17
C GLU A 532 -7.51 -30.31 -39.62
N ASP A 533 -7.66 -31.26 -40.57
CA ASP A 533 -7.70 -31.01 -42.02
C ASP A 533 -8.87 -30.10 -42.45
N ASP A 534 -10.08 -30.40 -41.98
CA ASP A 534 -11.30 -29.66 -42.34
C ASP A 534 -11.35 -28.26 -41.70
N GLY A 535 -10.76 -28.11 -40.51
CA GLY A 535 -10.69 -26.84 -39.80
C GLY A 535 -9.67 -25.87 -40.38
N GLN A 536 -8.54 -26.38 -40.90
CA GLN A 536 -7.41 -25.56 -41.36
C GLN A 536 -7.78 -24.58 -42.49
N VAL A 537 -8.68 -24.95 -43.41
CA VAL A 537 -9.06 -24.07 -44.54
C VAL A 537 -9.78 -22.80 -44.04
N TYR A 538 -10.75 -22.95 -43.12
CA TYR A 538 -11.46 -21.82 -42.52
C TYR A 538 -10.54 -20.96 -41.64
N LEU A 539 -9.57 -21.59 -40.99
CA LEU A 539 -8.62 -20.93 -40.10
C LEU A 539 -7.61 -20.07 -40.88
N GLU A 540 -7.02 -20.62 -41.95
CA GLU A 540 -6.10 -19.85 -42.79
C GLU A 540 -6.79 -18.67 -43.50
N ASP A 541 -8.07 -18.84 -43.88
CA ASP A 541 -8.90 -17.77 -44.46
C ASP A 541 -9.15 -16.62 -43.45
N LEU A 542 -9.45 -16.94 -42.19
CA LEU A 542 -9.60 -15.93 -41.12
C LEU A 542 -8.26 -15.24 -40.78
N VAL A 543 -7.17 -16.00 -40.65
CA VAL A 543 -5.86 -15.44 -40.32
C VAL A 543 -5.33 -14.55 -41.45
N LYS A 544 -5.56 -14.89 -42.72
CA LYS A 544 -5.22 -14.01 -43.86
C LYS A 544 -5.98 -12.68 -43.80
N ASP A 545 -7.27 -12.68 -43.46
CA ASP A 545 -8.06 -11.44 -43.30
C ASP A 545 -7.56 -10.58 -42.11
N ILE A 546 -7.21 -11.21 -40.98
CA ILE A 546 -6.60 -10.53 -39.82
C ILE A 546 -5.22 -9.94 -40.16
N VAL A 547 -4.37 -10.67 -40.88
CA VAL A 547 -3.05 -10.17 -41.31
C VAL A 547 -3.19 -9.07 -42.36
N GLN A 548 -4.17 -9.14 -43.27
CA GLN A 548 -4.44 -8.06 -44.22
C GLN A 548 -4.91 -6.78 -43.50
N TRP A 549 -5.79 -6.91 -42.50
CA TRP A 549 -6.21 -5.81 -41.63
C TRP A 549 -5.02 -5.21 -40.84
N LEU A 550 -4.18 -6.04 -40.22
CA LEU A 550 -2.96 -5.58 -39.51
C LEU A 550 -1.92 -4.96 -40.44
N SER A 551 -1.78 -5.45 -41.68
CA SER A 551 -0.87 -4.84 -42.66
C SER A 551 -1.35 -3.46 -43.12
N SER A 552 -2.67 -3.25 -43.17
CA SER A 552 -3.29 -1.95 -43.52
C SER A 552 -2.98 -0.86 -42.49
N PHE A 553 -2.68 -1.25 -41.24
CA PHE A 553 -2.18 -0.38 -40.18
C PHE A 553 -0.78 0.22 -40.46
N SER A 554 -0.01 -0.41 -41.35
CA SER A 554 1.36 0.01 -41.70
C SER A 554 1.47 0.87 -42.97
N GLY A 555 0.37 1.04 -43.72
CA GLY A 555 0.35 1.74 -45.01
C GLY A 555 -0.10 3.20 -44.93
N LEU A 556 0.29 4.02 -45.93
CA LEU A 556 -0.07 5.45 -46.02
C LEU A 556 -1.57 5.75 -46.29
N LYS A 557 -2.48 4.77 -46.17
CA LYS A 557 -3.93 4.92 -46.41
C LYS A 557 -4.75 4.27 -45.29
N SER A 558 -4.83 4.96 -44.15
CA SER A 558 -5.61 4.55 -42.98
C SER A 558 -7.11 4.86 -43.18
N GLU A 559 -7.98 3.85 -43.09
CA GLU A 559 -9.42 4.08 -42.83
C GLU A 559 -9.63 4.68 -41.42
N ARG A 560 -10.75 5.36 -41.18
CA ARG A 560 -11.04 5.99 -39.87
C ARG A 560 -11.07 4.99 -38.70
N SER A 561 -11.44 3.74 -38.94
CA SER A 561 -11.40 2.63 -37.98
C SER A 561 -9.98 2.20 -37.57
N LEU A 562 -8.97 2.55 -38.36
CA LEU A 562 -7.55 2.19 -38.15
C LEU A 562 -6.73 3.33 -37.52
N GLN A 563 -7.38 4.46 -37.17
CA GLN A 563 -6.76 5.46 -36.31
C GLN A 563 -6.66 4.92 -34.88
N SER A 564 -5.72 5.44 -34.07
CA SER A 564 -5.51 5.01 -32.68
C SER A 564 -6.82 4.95 -31.87
N ASN A 565 -7.68 5.95 -32.08
CA ASN A 565 -8.93 6.12 -31.34
C ASN A 565 -10.01 5.10 -31.78
N GLY A 566 -9.88 4.52 -32.98
CA GLY A 566 -10.76 3.43 -33.44
C GLY A 566 -10.40 2.10 -32.78
N LEU A 567 -9.10 1.75 -32.77
CA LEU A 567 -8.61 0.51 -32.15
C LEU A 567 -8.84 0.51 -30.62
N LEU A 568 -8.61 1.65 -29.95
CA LEU A 568 -8.72 1.76 -28.49
C LEU A 568 -10.16 1.75 -27.96
N ASN A 569 -11.17 2.00 -28.80
CA ASN A 569 -12.57 2.14 -28.39
C ASN A 569 -13.47 0.98 -28.90
N THR A 570 -12.97 0.10 -29.76
CA THR A 570 -13.76 -0.97 -30.41
C THR A 570 -13.23 -2.36 -30.12
N LEU A 571 -14.10 -3.37 -30.28
CA LEU A 571 -13.78 -4.79 -30.14
C LEU A 571 -12.68 -5.29 -31.11
N SER A 572 -12.25 -4.48 -32.08
CA SER A 572 -11.15 -4.80 -33.01
C SER A 572 -9.81 -5.08 -32.32
N GLN A 573 -9.54 -4.54 -31.13
CA GLN A 573 -8.33 -4.89 -30.37
C GLN A 573 -8.27 -6.39 -29.97
N HIS A 574 -9.41 -7.09 -29.90
CA HIS A 574 -9.44 -8.49 -29.49
C HIS A 574 -9.01 -9.48 -30.57
N TYR A 575 -8.73 -9.04 -31.81
CA TYR A 575 -8.03 -9.90 -32.80
C TYR A 575 -6.65 -10.35 -32.31
N PHE A 576 -6.01 -9.61 -31.40
CA PHE A 576 -4.78 -10.06 -30.73
C PHE A 576 -5.00 -11.26 -29.80
N LEU A 577 -6.18 -11.41 -29.19
CA LEU A 577 -6.54 -12.62 -28.41
C LEU A 577 -6.77 -13.83 -29.32
N PHE A 578 -7.30 -13.62 -30.52
CA PHE A 578 -7.47 -14.67 -31.53
C PHE A 578 -6.12 -15.20 -32.02
N LEU A 579 -5.16 -14.32 -32.30
CA LEU A 579 -3.77 -14.69 -32.57
C LEU A 579 -3.09 -15.35 -31.35
N GLY A 580 -3.45 -14.94 -30.13
CA GLY A 580 -2.98 -15.57 -28.90
C GLY A 580 -3.42 -17.03 -28.75
N ALA A 581 -4.72 -17.29 -28.89
CA ALA A 581 -5.28 -18.64 -28.88
C ALA A 581 -4.63 -19.55 -29.94
N LEU A 582 -4.40 -19.04 -31.15
CA LEU A 582 -3.66 -19.72 -32.21
C LEU A 582 -2.21 -20.07 -31.81
N SER A 583 -1.51 -19.15 -31.13
CA SER A 583 -0.10 -19.36 -30.75
C SER A 583 0.10 -20.45 -29.67
N GLY A 584 -0.94 -20.76 -28.89
CA GLY A 584 -0.89 -21.79 -27.84
C GLY A 584 -0.87 -23.24 -28.38
N GLN A 585 -1.35 -23.50 -29.60
CA GLN A 585 -1.31 -24.82 -30.23
C GLN A 585 -0.25 -24.91 -31.34
N PRO A 586 0.50 -26.03 -31.47
CA PRO A 586 1.50 -26.20 -32.54
C PRO A 586 0.92 -26.24 -33.96
N SER A 587 -0.35 -26.62 -34.11
CA SER A 587 -1.14 -26.51 -35.34
C SER A 587 -1.38 -25.05 -35.72
N GLY A 588 -1.82 -24.23 -34.76
CA GLY A 588 -2.07 -22.80 -34.93
C GLY A 588 -0.82 -21.99 -35.24
N VAL A 589 0.32 -22.29 -34.60
CA VAL A 589 1.62 -21.68 -34.92
C VAL A 589 2.00 -21.90 -36.40
N LYS A 590 1.83 -23.12 -36.93
CA LYS A 590 2.07 -23.41 -38.36
C LYS A 590 1.12 -22.64 -39.27
N ALA A 591 -0.15 -22.47 -38.89
CA ALA A 591 -1.11 -21.68 -39.66
C ALA A 591 -0.75 -20.17 -39.64
N MET A 592 -0.34 -19.62 -38.49
CA MET A 592 0.16 -18.24 -38.37
C MET A 592 1.41 -18.00 -39.22
N GLU A 593 2.34 -18.96 -39.27
CA GLU A 593 3.55 -18.91 -40.08
C GLU A 593 3.24 -18.92 -41.59
N LYS A 594 2.43 -19.89 -42.06
CA LYS A 594 1.93 -19.94 -43.44
C LYS A 594 1.26 -18.63 -43.89
N CYS A 595 0.57 -17.96 -42.99
CA CYS A 595 -0.16 -16.71 -43.26
C CYS A 595 0.69 -15.44 -43.05
N GLY A 596 2.00 -15.57 -42.75
CA GLY A 596 2.93 -14.44 -42.59
C GLY A 596 2.69 -13.60 -41.33
N ALA A 597 1.89 -14.08 -40.36
CA ALA A 597 1.48 -13.29 -39.20
C ALA A 597 2.68 -12.82 -38.35
N PHE A 598 3.65 -13.70 -38.10
CA PHE A 598 4.86 -13.35 -37.35
C PHE A 598 5.71 -12.27 -38.05
N GLN A 599 5.78 -12.28 -39.40
CA GLN A 599 6.49 -11.22 -40.14
C GLN A 599 5.75 -9.88 -40.06
N CYS A 600 4.40 -9.91 -40.08
CA CYS A 600 3.60 -8.71 -39.84
C CYS A 600 3.89 -8.12 -38.45
N LEU A 601 3.83 -8.94 -37.40
CA LEU A 601 4.15 -8.51 -36.03
C LEU A 601 5.59 -7.99 -35.90
N LEU A 602 6.58 -8.65 -36.51
CA LEU A 602 7.97 -8.19 -36.55
C LEU A 602 8.14 -6.84 -37.25
N ASN A 603 7.33 -6.54 -38.27
CA ASN A 603 7.32 -5.23 -38.93
C ASN A 603 6.69 -4.15 -38.03
N LEU A 604 5.57 -4.46 -37.37
CA LEU A 604 4.91 -3.56 -36.41
C LEU A 604 5.84 -3.19 -35.24
N CYS A 605 6.68 -4.14 -34.76
CA CYS A 605 7.71 -3.89 -33.74
C CYS A 605 8.76 -2.82 -34.13
N SER A 606 8.86 -2.44 -35.40
CA SER A 606 9.76 -1.37 -35.86
C SER A 606 9.11 0.04 -35.81
N MET A 607 7.81 0.14 -35.51
CA MET A 607 7.06 1.40 -35.55
C MET A 607 7.07 2.13 -34.20
N LYS A 608 7.66 3.33 -34.15
CA LYS A 608 7.89 4.09 -32.90
C LYS A 608 6.67 4.81 -32.31
N ASN A 609 5.52 4.80 -33.00
CA ASN A 609 4.39 5.69 -32.69
C ASN A 609 3.13 4.97 -32.15
N GLN A 610 3.21 3.67 -31.83
CA GLN A 610 2.03 2.84 -31.49
C GLN A 610 2.31 1.89 -30.31
N ASP A 611 2.73 2.45 -29.17
CA ASP A 611 3.04 1.68 -27.93
C ASP A 611 1.93 0.68 -27.57
N SER A 612 0.64 1.07 -27.66
CA SER A 612 -0.51 0.21 -27.33
C SER A 612 -0.59 -1.07 -28.18
N LEU A 613 -0.14 -1.02 -29.44
CA LEU A 613 -0.16 -2.18 -30.34
C LEU A 613 0.91 -3.21 -29.94
N LEU A 614 2.04 -2.73 -29.41
CA LEU A 614 3.09 -3.57 -28.85
C LEU A 614 2.70 -4.11 -27.47
N LYS A 615 1.98 -3.33 -26.64
CA LYS A 615 1.38 -3.84 -25.39
C LYS A 615 0.41 -5.01 -25.66
N LEU A 616 -0.45 -4.90 -26.66
CA LEU A 616 -1.34 -5.98 -27.10
C LEU A 616 -0.51 -7.19 -27.60
N THR A 617 0.38 -6.98 -28.57
CA THR A 617 1.21 -8.05 -29.16
C THR A 617 2.01 -8.84 -28.10
N VAL A 618 2.60 -8.16 -27.13
CA VAL A 618 3.48 -8.78 -26.12
C VAL A 618 2.73 -9.45 -24.96
N SER A 619 1.40 -9.29 -24.88
CA SER A 619 0.58 -9.87 -23.80
C SER A 619 -0.38 -10.98 -24.25
N THR A 620 -0.49 -11.26 -25.56
CA THR A 620 -1.37 -12.34 -26.06
C THR A 620 -0.65 -13.56 -26.63
N LEU A 621 0.62 -13.45 -27.04
CA LEU A 621 1.38 -14.59 -27.59
C LEU A 621 1.85 -15.58 -26.51
N ASP A 622 1.80 -16.89 -26.77
CA ASP A 622 2.41 -17.90 -25.90
C ASP A 622 3.94 -17.98 -26.11
N TYR A 623 4.69 -17.88 -25.02
CA TYR A 623 6.15 -17.95 -24.96
C TYR A 623 6.69 -19.29 -24.43
N SER A 624 5.81 -20.23 -24.06
CA SER A 624 6.18 -21.53 -23.46
C SER A 624 6.98 -22.41 -24.42
N ARG A 625 6.73 -22.30 -25.73
CA ARG A 625 7.47 -22.99 -26.79
C ARG A 625 8.58 -22.10 -27.35
N ASP A 626 9.65 -22.72 -27.85
CA ASP A 626 10.69 -22.00 -28.57
C ASP A 626 10.27 -21.69 -30.01
N GLY A 627 10.74 -20.57 -30.57
CA GLY A 627 10.41 -20.11 -31.92
C GLY A 627 10.10 -18.61 -32.05
N LEU A 628 9.44 -18.23 -33.15
CA LEU A 628 9.26 -16.83 -33.60
C LEU A 628 8.61 -15.90 -32.56
N ALA A 629 7.75 -16.41 -31.68
CA ALA A 629 7.15 -15.61 -30.59
C ALA A 629 8.21 -15.04 -29.62
N ARG A 630 9.23 -15.84 -29.24
CA ARG A 630 10.32 -15.38 -28.37
C ARG A 630 11.24 -14.37 -29.06
N ILE A 631 11.42 -14.51 -30.38
CA ILE A 631 12.17 -13.55 -31.20
C ILE A 631 11.45 -12.20 -31.25
N ILE A 632 10.11 -12.18 -31.36
CA ILE A 632 9.29 -10.96 -31.23
C ILE A 632 9.46 -10.33 -29.84
N LEU A 633 9.34 -11.13 -28.76
CA LEU A 633 9.53 -10.65 -27.38
C LEU A 633 10.92 -10.03 -27.17
N SER A 634 11.99 -10.70 -27.60
CA SER A 634 13.39 -10.21 -27.53
C SER A 634 13.59 -8.93 -28.35
N LYS A 635 13.00 -8.83 -29.55
CA LYS A 635 13.02 -7.59 -30.35
C LYS A 635 12.30 -6.44 -29.66
N ILE A 636 11.14 -6.67 -29.04
CA ILE A 636 10.42 -5.62 -28.29
C ILE A 636 11.22 -5.20 -27.05
N LEU A 637 11.80 -6.15 -26.33
CA LEU A 637 12.62 -5.91 -25.14
C LEU A 637 13.90 -5.11 -25.41
N THR A 638 14.53 -5.28 -26.58
CA THR A 638 15.81 -4.63 -26.91
C THR A 638 15.68 -3.40 -27.82
N ALA A 639 14.75 -3.39 -28.77
CA ALA A 639 14.66 -2.36 -29.83
C ALA A 639 13.37 -1.50 -29.78
N GLY A 640 12.48 -1.73 -28.80
CA GLY A 640 11.25 -0.94 -28.61
C GLY A 640 11.49 0.48 -28.06
N SER A 641 10.43 1.29 -28.03
CA SER A 641 10.40 2.55 -27.27
C SER A 641 10.67 2.31 -25.78
N ASP A 642 11.16 3.30 -25.04
CA ASP A 642 11.47 3.14 -23.60
C ASP A 642 10.25 2.66 -22.80
N ASN A 643 9.06 3.15 -23.13
CA ASN A 643 7.78 2.68 -22.58
C ASN A 643 7.50 1.22 -22.89
N CYS A 644 7.75 0.77 -24.14
CA CYS A 644 7.53 -0.60 -24.56
C CYS A 644 8.57 -1.57 -23.98
N ARG A 645 9.86 -1.19 -23.91
CA ARG A 645 10.88 -2.00 -23.23
C ARG A 645 10.54 -2.14 -21.74
N LEU A 646 10.07 -1.08 -21.09
CA LEU A 646 9.58 -1.13 -19.70
C LEU A 646 8.32 -2.00 -19.54
N TYR A 647 7.33 -1.89 -20.43
CA TYR A 647 6.12 -2.72 -20.37
C TYR A 647 6.43 -4.20 -20.63
N ALA A 648 7.22 -4.52 -21.65
CA ALA A 648 7.63 -5.90 -21.94
C ALA A 648 8.47 -6.49 -20.79
N THR A 649 9.36 -5.70 -20.19
CA THR A 649 10.10 -6.10 -18.98
C THR A 649 9.15 -6.40 -17.82
N LYS A 650 8.17 -5.51 -17.55
CA LYS A 650 7.12 -5.77 -16.55
C LYS A 650 6.29 -7.02 -16.85
N HIS A 651 6.02 -7.30 -18.13
CA HIS A 651 5.27 -8.49 -18.55
C HIS A 651 6.02 -9.80 -18.22
N LEU A 652 7.36 -9.81 -18.14
CA LEU A 652 8.11 -10.99 -17.67
C LEU A 652 7.72 -11.41 -16.24
N ARG A 653 7.27 -10.47 -15.37
CA ARG A 653 6.72 -10.80 -14.05
C ARG A 653 5.39 -11.57 -14.13
N VAL A 654 4.59 -11.33 -15.17
CA VAL A 654 3.32 -12.07 -15.42
C VAL A 654 3.63 -13.51 -15.75
N LEU A 655 4.55 -13.74 -16.68
CA LEU A 655 4.99 -15.07 -17.13
C LEU A 655 5.63 -15.87 -15.97
N LEU A 656 6.42 -15.21 -15.13
CA LEU A 656 6.98 -15.76 -13.89
C LEU A 656 5.88 -16.17 -12.89
N ARG A 657 4.93 -15.27 -12.58
CA ARG A 657 3.86 -15.56 -11.61
C ARG A 657 2.88 -16.63 -12.09
N ALA A 658 2.58 -16.65 -13.39
CA ALA A 658 1.72 -17.65 -14.03
C ALA A 658 2.30 -19.08 -14.04
N ASN A 659 3.57 -19.28 -13.68
CA ASN A 659 4.31 -20.55 -13.79
C ASN A 659 4.47 -21.02 -15.26
N VAL A 660 4.87 -20.13 -16.17
CA VAL A 660 5.21 -20.54 -17.54
C VAL A 660 6.38 -21.53 -17.53
N GLU A 661 6.23 -22.60 -18.30
CA GLU A 661 7.18 -23.72 -18.34
C GLU A 661 8.57 -23.27 -18.82
N PHE A 662 9.62 -23.84 -18.21
CA PHE A 662 11.03 -23.58 -18.53
C PHE A 662 11.48 -22.10 -18.45
N PHE A 663 10.76 -21.24 -17.71
CA PHE A 663 11.11 -19.82 -17.52
C PHE A 663 12.55 -19.61 -16.99
N SER A 664 13.07 -20.56 -16.21
CA SER A 664 14.47 -20.58 -15.74
C SER A 664 15.50 -20.45 -16.87
N ASN A 665 15.18 -20.95 -18.07
CA ASN A 665 16.13 -21.09 -19.17
C ASN A 665 16.17 -19.84 -20.04
N TRP A 666 15.00 -19.32 -20.43
CA TRP A 666 14.86 -18.19 -21.36
C TRP A 666 14.45 -16.88 -20.66
N GLY A 667 13.65 -16.95 -19.60
CA GLY A 667 13.14 -15.77 -18.90
C GLY A 667 14.22 -15.07 -18.07
N ILE A 668 15.09 -15.84 -17.43
CA ILE A 668 16.24 -15.31 -16.68
C ILE A 668 17.29 -14.72 -17.63
N GLU A 669 17.52 -15.33 -18.80
CA GLU A 669 18.41 -14.81 -19.85
C GLU A 669 17.92 -13.46 -20.40
N LEU A 670 16.63 -13.34 -20.73
CA LEU A 670 16.03 -12.06 -21.12
C LEU A 670 16.15 -11.02 -20.01
N LEU A 671 15.87 -11.37 -18.75
CA LEU A 671 16.01 -10.44 -17.63
C LEU A 671 17.46 -9.95 -17.43
N VAL A 672 18.46 -10.84 -17.56
CA VAL A 672 19.88 -10.44 -17.54
C VAL A 672 20.23 -9.52 -18.70
N THR A 673 19.65 -9.75 -19.88
CA THR A 673 19.82 -8.90 -21.07
C THR A 673 19.25 -7.49 -20.89
N GLN A 674 18.21 -7.33 -20.04
CA GLN A 674 17.63 -6.01 -19.71
C GLN A 674 18.39 -5.23 -18.61
N LEU A 675 19.31 -5.86 -17.87
CA LEU A 675 20.08 -5.17 -16.82
C LEU A 675 20.93 -3.98 -17.34
N PRO A 676 21.64 -4.07 -18.48
CA PRO A 676 22.40 -2.95 -19.05
C PRO A 676 21.59 -1.98 -19.94
N ASP A 677 20.24 -1.96 -19.87
CA ASP A 677 19.43 -1.01 -20.65
C ASP A 677 19.77 0.46 -20.31
N HIS A 678 19.84 1.32 -21.32
CA HIS A 678 20.08 2.76 -21.18
C HIS A 678 19.08 3.46 -20.25
N SER A 679 17.85 2.96 -20.17
CA SER A 679 16.82 3.43 -19.25
C SER A 679 16.98 2.76 -17.88
N LYS A 680 17.43 3.54 -16.90
CA LYS A 680 17.50 3.11 -15.50
C LYS A 680 16.17 2.57 -14.97
N ALA A 681 15.04 3.03 -15.50
CA ALA A 681 13.72 2.49 -15.14
C ALA A 681 13.52 1.03 -15.60
N VAL A 682 14.02 0.67 -16.77
CA VAL A 682 13.98 -0.72 -17.31
C VAL A 682 14.93 -1.61 -16.52
N SER A 683 16.19 -1.18 -16.34
CA SER A 683 17.22 -1.89 -15.58
C SER A 683 16.79 -2.19 -14.13
N MET A 684 16.26 -1.20 -13.41
CA MET A 684 15.80 -1.37 -12.03
C MET A 684 14.52 -2.22 -11.90
N GLU A 685 13.68 -2.27 -12.94
CA GLU A 685 12.50 -3.15 -12.99
C GLU A 685 12.90 -4.60 -13.28
N ALA A 686 13.82 -4.84 -14.22
CA ALA A 686 14.38 -6.16 -14.49
C ALA A 686 15.07 -6.74 -13.24
N LEU A 687 15.81 -5.90 -12.50
CA LEU A 687 16.46 -6.25 -11.24
C LEU A 687 15.45 -6.64 -10.13
N ASP A 688 14.31 -5.94 -10.05
CA ASP A 688 13.23 -6.23 -9.09
C ASP A 688 12.52 -7.56 -9.43
N ILE A 689 12.32 -7.84 -10.72
CA ILE A 689 11.78 -9.13 -11.19
C ILE A 689 12.77 -10.27 -10.96
N LEU A 690 14.08 -10.03 -11.09
CA LEU A 690 15.11 -11.04 -10.78
C LEU A 690 15.14 -11.36 -9.27
N ASP A 691 14.95 -10.39 -8.38
CA ASP A 691 14.85 -10.68 -6.94
C ASP A 691 13.60 -11.51 -6.62
N GLU A 692 12.45 -11.23 -7.27
CA GLU A 692 11.24 -12.07 -7.17
C GLU A 692 11.47 -13.48 -7.76
N ALA A 693 12.16 -13.60 -8.90
CA ALA A 693 12.44 -14.89 -9.54
C ALA A 693 13.40 -15.77 -8.72
N CYS A 694 14.37 -15.16 -8.05
CA CYS A 694 15.40 -15.84 -7.25
C CYS A 694 14.90 -16.40 -5.90
N GLU A 695 13.59 -16.33 -5.61
CA GLU A 695 12.96 -17.18 -4.59
C GLU A 695 13.02 -18.67 -4.95
N GLU A 696 13.04 -18.99 -6.25
CA GLU A 696 13.07 -20.37 -6.72
C GLU A 696 14.51 -20.79 -7.00
N LYS A 697 14.97 -21.85 -6.31
CA LYS A 697 16.34 -22.36 -6.41
C LYS A 697 16.77 -22.67 -7.85
N ALA A 698 15.84 -23.08 -8.72
CA ALA A 698 16.10 -23.30 -10.15
C ALA A 698 16.48 -22.01 -10.89
N ASN A 699 15.73 -20.92 -10.69
CA ASN A 699 16.01 -19.61 -11.28
C ASN A 699 17.33 -19.04 -10.74
N LEU A 700 17.58 -19.17 -9.44
CA LEU A 700 18.84 -18.72 -8.82
C LEU A 700 20.04 -19.55 -9.33
N HIS A 701 19.90 -20.86 -9.55
CA HIS A 701 20.93 -21.67 -10.20
C HIS A 701 21.21 -21.21 -11.65
N ALA A 702 20.18 -20.88 -12.43
CA ALA A 702 20.35 -20.34 -13.79
C ALA A 702 21.05 -18.97 -13.78
N LEU A 703 20.70 -18.08 -12.85
CA LEU A 703 21.35 -16.77 -12.69
C LEU A 703 22.83 -16.89 -12.28
N ILE A 704 23.15 -17.81 -11.35
CA ILE A 704 24.53 -18.13 -10.94
C ILE A 704 25.34 -18.71 -12.10
N HIS A 705 24.72 -19.46 -13.01
CA HIS A 705 25.39 -20.00 -14.20
C HIS A 705 25.84 -18.88 -15.17
N MET A 706 24.98 -17.88 -15.39
CA MET A 706 25.27 -16.76 -16.31
C MET A 706 26.21 -15.68 -15.74
N LYS A 707 26.39 -15.61 -14.41
CA LYS A 707 27.38 -14.73 -13.74
C LYS A 707 27.27 -13.22 -14.12
N PRO A 708 26.09 -12.59 -14.01
CA PRO A 708 25.88 -11.20 -14.39
C PRO A 708 26.65 -10.19 -13.51
N ALA A 709 27.03 -9.05 -14.10
CA ALA A 709 27.79 -7.99 -13.44
C ALA A 709 26.89 -7.05 -12.59
N LEU A 710 26.35 -7.53 -11.47
CA LEU A 710 25.35 -6.81 -10.66
C LEU A 710 25.88 -5.60 -9.87
N THR A 711 27.21 -5.45 -9.70
CA THR A 711 27.82 -4.46 -8.80
C THR A 711 27.60 -2.99 -9.18
N HIS A 712 27.32 -2.69 -10.45
CA HIS A 712 27.08 -1.33 -10.93
C HIS A 712 25.66 -0.81 -10.65
N LEU A 713 24.74 -1.67 -10.20
CA LEU A 713 23.32 -1.36 -9.99
C LEU A 713 23.00 -0.88 -8.55
N GLY A 714 24.03 -0.46 -7.81
CA GLY A 714 23.91 0.03 -6.43
C GLY A 714 23.44 -1.04 -5.45
N ASP A 715 22.83 -0.61 -4.34
CA ASP A 715 22.49 -1.48 -3.21
C ASP A 715 21.54 -2.64 -3.57
N LYS A 716 20.57 -2.45 -4.48
CA LYS A 716 19.72 -3.55 -4.95
C LYS A 716 20.51 -4.61 -5.72
N GLY A 717 21.49 -4.20 -6.53
CA GLY A 717 22.39 -5.12 -7.24
C GLY A 717 23.29 -5.91 -6.28
N LEU A 718 23.78 -5.25 -5.24
CA LEU A 718 24.52 -5.88 -4.14
C LEU A 718 23.69 -6.94 -3.42
N LEU A 719 22.46 -6.62 -3.00
CA LEU A 719 21.58 -7.56 -2.30
C LEU A 719 21.21 -8.78 -3.14
N LEU A 720 20.93 -8.60 -4.44
CA LEU A 720 20.70 -9.73 -5.34
C LEU A 720 21.95 -10.61 -5.47
N LEU A 721 23.15 -10.01 -5.53
CA LEU A 721 24.41 -10.76 -5.59
C LEU A 721 24.70 -11.52 -4.28
N LEU A 722 24.33 -10.97 -3.11
CA LEU A 722 24.47 -11.67 -1.82
C LEU A 722 23.59 -12.94 -1.75
N ARG A 723 22.51 -13.06 -2.53
CA ARG A 723 21.76 -14.33 -2.64
C ARG A 723 22.60 -15.49 -3.15
N PHE A 724 23.66 -15.23 -3.93
CA PHE A 724 24.50 -16.30 -4.49
C PHE A 724 25.21 -17.09 -3.38
N LEU A 725 25.47 -16.46 -2.23
CA LEU A 725 26.05 -17.07 -1.03
C LEU A 725 25.13 -18.15 -0.41
N SER A 726 23.82 -18.12 -0.71
CA SER A 726 22.85 -19.09 -0.16
C SER A 726 22.88 -20.48 -0.82
N ILE A 727 23.69 -20.64 -1.88
CA ILE A 727 23.87 -21.89 -2.61
C ILE A 727 25.37 -22.21 -2.69
N PRO A 728 25.84 -23.43 -2.36
CA PRO A 728 27.27 -23.77 -2.34
C PRO A 728 28.04 -23.41 -3.63
N LYS A 729 27.42 -23.62 -4.81
CA LYS A 729 27.99 -23.29 -6.12
C LYS A 729 28.14 -21.77 -6.37
N GLY A 730 27.31 -20.94 -5.75
CA GLY A 730 27.45 -19.48 -5.81
C GLY A 730 28.41 -18.96 -4.74
N PHE A 731 28.41 -19.59 -3.57
CA PHE A 731 29.37 -19.31 -2.50
C PHE A 731 30.82 -19.56 -2.94
N SER A 732 31.15 -20.75 -3.49
CA SER A 732 32.53 -21.07 -3.91
C SER A 732 33.04 -20.06 -4.95
N TYR A 733 32.24 -19.80 -5.98
CA TYR A 733 32.53 -18.84 -7.05
C TYR A 733 32.83 -17.42 -6.56
N LEU A 734 32.17 -16.95 -5.48
CA LEU A 734 32.46 -15.65 -4.86
C LEU A 734 33.64 -15.72 -3.88
N ASN A 735 33.82 -16.84 -3.17
CA ASN A 735 34.90 -17.05 -2.22
C ASN A 735 36.27 -17.18 -2.92
N GLU A 736 36.34 -17.94 -4.02
CA GLU A 736 37.50 -18.06 -4.93
C GLU A 736 37.99 -16.69 -5.45
N ARG A 737 37.12 -15.67 -5.47
CA ARG A 737 37.40 -14.30 -5.91
C ARG A 737 37.73 -13.34 -4.76
N GLY A 738 37.83 -13.83 -3.52
CA GLY A 738 38.05 -13.00 -2.31
C GLY A 738 36.87 -12.07 -1.95
N TYR A 739 35.76 -12.15 -2.67
CA TYR A 739 34.63 -11.22 -2.52
C TYR A 739 33.94 -11.37 -1.17
N VAL A 740 33.88 -12.60 -0.64
CA VAL A 740 33.29 -12.91 0.67
C VAL A 740 33.97 -12.13 1.79
N SER A 741 35.29 -12.21 1.91
CA SER A 741 36.06 -11.52 2.96
C SER A 741 35.92 -10.00 2.86
N GLN A 742 35.95 -9.45 1.64
CA GLN A 742 35.74 -8.03 1.41
C GLN A 742 34.33 -7.56 1.83
N GLN A 743 33.29 -8.36 1.57
CA GLN A 743 31.94 -8.01 2.03
C GLN A 743 31.80 -8.13 3.54
N LEU A 744 32.36 -9.15 4.20
CA LEU A 744 32.28 -9.30 5.66
C LEU A 744 32.82 -8.07 6.39
N GLU A 745 34.00 -7.56 6.00
CA GLU A 745 34.59 -6.35 6.58
C GLU A 745 33.72 -5.10 6.31
N LYS A 746 33.16 -4.97 5.10
CA LYS A 746 32.27 -3.87 4.71
C LYS A 746 30.92 -3.90 5.47
N TRP A 747 30.38 -5.09 5.72
CA TRP A 747 29.16 -5.30 6.50
C TRP A 747 29.37 -4.96 7.97
N HIS A 748 30.46 -5.44 8.58
CA HIS A 748 30.83 -5.10 9.94
C HIS A 748 31.05 -3.58 10.13
N ARG A 749 31.78 -2.90 9.23
CA ARG A 749 32.12 -1.47 9.36
C ARG A 749 30.98 -0.48 9.07
N GLU A 750 30.12 -0.77 8.09
CA GLU A 750 29.17 0.22 7.55
C GLU A 750 27.79 -0.41 7.26
N TYR A 751 27.74 -1.53 6.55
CA TYR A 751 26.48 -2.00 5.95
C TYR A 751 25.48 -2.58 6.97
N ASN A 752 25.93 -3.02 8.16
CA ASN A 752 25.03 -3.36 9.27
C ASN A 752 24.16 -2.17 9.70
N LEU A 753 24.75 -0.97 9.85
CA LEU A 753 24.01 0.24 10.20
C LEU A 753 23.11 0.72 9.06
N LYS A 754 23.60 0.62 7.82
CA LYS A 754 22.85 0.96 6.59
C LYS A 754 21.67 0.02 6.32
N TYR A 755 21.75 -1.25 6.76
CA TYR A 755 20.65 -2.21 6.65
C TYR A 755 19.46 -1.79 7.53
N VAL A 756 19.71 -1.27 8.74
CA VAL A 756 18.64 -0.71 9.60
C VAL A 756 17.96 0.46 8.88
N ASP A 757 18.72 1.41 8.34
CA ASP A 757 18.16 2.54 7.58
C ASP A 757 17.29 2.05 6.41
N MET A 758 17.72 1.00 5.71
CA MET A 758 17.02 0.45 4.55
C MET A 758 15.72 -0.27 4.93
N VAL A 759 15.70 -1.02 6.04
CA VAL A 759 14.47 -1.66 6.55
C VAL A 759 13.51 -0.60 7.07
N GLU A 760 13.99 0.41 7.80
CA GLU A 760 13.14 1.51 8.29
C GLU A 760 12.64 2.41 7.13
N GLU A 761 13.43 2.66 6.08
CA GLU A 761 13.01 3.37 4.87
C GLU A 761 11.82 2.67 4.18
N LEU A 762 11.90 1.35 4.02
CA LEU A 762 10.82 0.55 3.42
C LEU A 762 9.57 0.54 4.30
N MET A 763 9.74 0.30 5.61
CA MET A 763 8.63 0.35 6.57
C MET A 763 7.93 1.71 6.55
N ASN A 764 8.68 2.81 6.41
CA ASN A 764 8.13 4.14 6.26
C ASN A 764 7.41 4.34 4.91
N GLU A 765 7.96 3.90 3.78
CA GLU A 765 7.28 3.95 2.46
C GLU A 765 5.99 3.12 2.41
N ALA A 766 5.91 2.02 3.16
CA ALA A 766 4.73 1.19 3.23
C ALA A 766 3.70 1.71 4.23
N LEU A 767 4.09 2.01 5.47
CA LEU A 767 3.18 2.37 6.56
C LEU A 767 2.70 3.82 6.50
N THR A 768 3.60 4.78 6.25
CA THR A 768 3.35 6.23 6.42
C THR A 768 3.09 6.94 5.08
N THR A 769 2.97 8.28 5.08
CA THR A 769 2.97 9.07 3.81
C THR A 769 4.38 9.38 3.28
N TYR A 770 5.45 8.88 3.92
CA TYR A 770 6.84 9.06 3.47
C TYR A 770 7.07 8.52 2.05
N ARG A 771 7.83 9.28 1.26
CA ARG A 771 8.48 8.78 0.04
C ARG A 771 9.85 9.42 -0.09
N LYS A 772 10.82 8.63 -0.55
CA LYS A 772 12.16 9.11 -0.87
C LYS A 772 12.12 10.03 -2.11
N PRO A 773 12.79 11.20 -2.10
CA PRO A 773 12.98 11.97 -3.33
C PRO A 773 13.84 11.15 -4.32
N VAL A 774 13.52 11.23 -5.62
CA VAL A 774 14.19 10.43 -6.66
C VAL A 774 15.65 10.85 -6.85
N ASP A 775 15.93 12.14 -6.64
CA ASP A 775 17.26 12.74 -6.59
C ASP A 775 17.58 13.17 -5.16
N GLY A 776 18.79 12.87 -4.67
CA GLY A 776 19.15 12.98 -3.24
C GLY A 776 19.22 14.42 -2.67
N ASP A 777 19.16 15.45 -3.50
CA ASP A 777 19.42 16.85 -3.14
C ASP A 777 18.14 17.71 -2.93
N ASN A 778 16.95 17.10 -2.80
CA ASN A 778 15.71 17.86 -2.60
C ASN A 778 14.84 17.34 -1.43
N TYR A 779 14.17 18.27 -0.75
CA TYR A 779 13.30 18.03 0.40
C TYR A 779 12.36 16.81 0.23
N VAL A 780 12.30 15.97 1.28
CA VAL A 780 11.47 14.76 1.35
C VAL A 780 10.01 15.08 1.05
N ARG A 781 9.52 14.65 -0.11
CA ARG A 781 8.11 14.83 -0.52
C ARG A 781 7.26 13.65 -0.06
N ARG A 782 6.69 13.75 1.14
CA ARG A 782 5.51 12.95 1.55
C ARG A 782 4.43 13.02 0.45
N SER A 783 3.66 11.96 0.22
CA SER A 783 2.68 11.85 -0.87
C SER A 783 1.30 11.38 -0.40
N ASN A 784 0.23 11.76 -1.13
CA ASN A 784 -1.14 11.27 -0.84
C ASN A 784 -1.39 9.88 -1.42
N GLN A 785 -0.57 9.42 -2.38
CA GLN A 785 -0.66 8.07 -2.94
C GLN A 785 0.22 7.12 -2.12
N ARG A 786 -0.37 6.12 -1.47
CA ARG A 786 0.36 4.96 -0.94
C ARG A 786 0.88 4.12 -2.11
N THR A 787 1.90 3.30 -1.87
CA THR A 787 2.40 2.34 -2.87
C THR A 787 2.30 0.94 -2.32
N ASP A 788 1.55 0.08 -3.01
CA ASP A 788 1.50 -1.36 -2.69
C ASP A 788 2.79 -2.04 -3.15
N ARG A 789 3.84 -1.81 -2.36
CA ARG A 789 5.07 -2.58 -2.29
C ARG A 789 4.90 -3.56 -1.13
N THR A 790 4.60 -4.81 -1.45
CA THR A 790 4.84 -5.94 -0.53
C THR A 790 6.29 -5.86 -0.05
N LEU A 791 6.53 -5.76 1.26
CA LEU A 791 7.85 -5.39 1.80
C LEU A 791 8.92 -6.45 1.55
N SER A 792 8.46 -7.65 1.26
CA SER A 792 9.15 -8.81 0.72
C SER A 792 10.51 -8.56 0.03
N SER A 793 10.65 -7.57 -0.86
CA SER A 793 11.75 -7.49 -1.85
C SER A 793 13.19 -7.21 -1.34
N VAL A 794 13.42 -6.98 -0.03
CA VAL A 794 14.74 -6.49 0.45
C VAL A 794 15.32 -7.20 1.68
N LEU A 795 14.48 -7.81 2.53
CA LEU A 795 14.85 -8.33 3.87
C LEU A 795 15.67 -9.64 3.91
N TRP A 796 16.52 -9.92 2.91
CA TRP A 796 17.14 -11.24 2.74
C TRP A 796 18.67 -11.23 2.60
N LEU A 797 19.35 -11.32 3.75
CA LEU A 797 20.65 -12.01 3.81
C LEU A 797 20.41 -13.44 4.26
N ASN A 798 20.42 -14.39 3.32
CA ASN A 798 20.52 -15.81 3.65
C ASN A 798 21.92 -16.10 4.22
N ALA A 799 22.07 -15.96 5.54
CA ALA A 799 23.30 -16.20 6.31
C ALA A 799 23.84 -17.65 6.25
N ASN A 800 23.10 -18.56 5.57
CA ASN A 800 23.21 -20.02 5.58
C ASN A 800 24.57 -20.66 5.24
N PHE A 801 25.61 -19.89 4.88
CA PHE A 801 26.91 -20.44 4.44
C PHE A 801 28.16 -19.65 4.90
N LEU A 802 28.02 -18.54 5.65
CA LEU A 802 29.16 -17.81 6.24
C LEU A 802 29.58 -18.41 7.61
N MET A 803 29.56 -19.74 7.65
CA MET A 803 29.53 -20.58 8.85
C MET A 803 30.74 -20.36 9.78
N SER A 804 31.94 -20.26 9.21
CA SER A 804 33.19 -20.07 9.95
C SER A 804 33.46 -18.63 10.39
N THR A 805 32.71 -17.66 9.87
CA THR A 805 32.95 -16.22 10.13
C THR A 805 31.94 -15.60 11.08
N PHE A 806 30.76 -16.19 11.26
CA PHE A 806 29.81 -15.74 12.29
C PHE A 806 30.22 -16.15 13.72
N GLN A 807 30.97 -17.23 13.90
CA GLN A 807 31.41 -17.69 15.24
C GLN A 807 32.20 -16.62 16.00
N ASN A 808 32.98 -15.78 15.30
CA ASN A 808 33.73 -14.67 15.91
C ASN A 808 32.91 -13.38 16.06
N VAL A 809 31.71 -13.29 15.47
CA VAL A 809 30.92 -12.04 15.40
C VAL A 809 29.68 -12.11 16.30
N VAL A 810 29.08 -13.29 16.50
CA VAL A 810 27.92 -13.45 17.39
C VAL A 810 28.23 -13.05 18.85
N PRO A 811 29.42 -13.32 19.43
CA PRO A 811 29.77 -12.82 20.76
C PRO A 811 29.75 -11.28 20.87
N ASP A 812 30.36 -10.56 19.92
CA ASP A 812 30.37 -9.09 19.90
C ASP A 812 28.95 -8.51 19.81
N LEU A 813 28.10 -9.10 18.96
CA LEU A 813 26.70 -8.71 18.81
C LEU A 813 25.88 -9.04 20.08
N SER A 814 26.16 -10.17 20.72
CA SER A 814 25.51 -10.59 21.97
C SER A 814 25.91 -9.70 23.15
N TYR A 815 27.17 -9.30 23.23
CA TYR A 815 27.63 -8.27 24.17
C TYR A 815 26.90 -6.94 23.94
N THR A 816 26.80 -6.47 22.68
CA THR A 816 26.07 -5.24 22.32
C THR A 816 24.59 -5.27 22.75
N VAL A 817 23.96 -6.45 22.71
CA VAL A 817 22.57 -6.65 23.18
C VAL A 817 22.47 -6.71 24.71
N ARG A 818 23.47 -7.28 25.40
CA ARG A 818 23.53 -7.40 26.87
C ARG A 818 23.90 -6.10 27.59
N SER A 819 24.71 -5.23 26.97
CA SER A 819 25.05 -3.89 27.46
C SER A 819 24.56 -2.80 26.50
N PRO A 820 23.25 -2.56 26.38
CA PRO A 820 22.68 -1.63 25.41
C PRO A 820 22.94 -0.16 25.79
N VAL A 821 23.56 0.61 24.90
CA VAL A 821 23.72 2.07 25.07
C VAL A 821 22.45 2.78 24.59
N LEU A 822 21.56 3.15 25.51
CA LEU A 822 20.25 3.74 25.21
C LEU A 822 20.22 5.28 25.27
N ASP A 823 21.21 5.93 25.88
CA ASP A 823 21.25 7.40 26.04
C ASP A 823 21.47 8.17 24.73
N THR A 824 21.98 7.52 23.68
CA THR A 824 22.30 8.17 22.40
C THR A 824 21.59 7.49 21.23
N TRP A 825 21.14 8.28 20.26
CA TRP A 825 20.53 7.77 19.03
C TRP A 825 21.49 6.90 18.20
N GLU A 826 22.80 7.11 18.34
CA GLU A 826 23.83 6.28 17.72
C GLU A 826 23.93 4.90 18.39
N GLY A 827 23.93 4.83 19.74
CA GLY A 827 23.87 3.59 20.49
C GLY A 827 22.58 2.79 20.23
N ILE A 828 21.43 3.47 20.19
CA ILE A 828 20.15 2.90 19.78
C ILE A 828 20.24 2.30 18.36
N LYS A 829 20.91 2.97 17.42
CA LYS A 829 21.07 2.48 16.04
C LYS A 829 22.03 1.28 15.96
N GLN A 830 23.11 1.27 16.74
CA GLN A 830 24.02 0.12 16.87
C GLN A 830 23.30 -1.09 17.45
N LEU A 831 22.49 -0.91 18.51
CA LEU A 831 21.68 -1.99 19.09
C LEU A 831 20.65 -2.54 18.08
N LYS A 832 19.94 -1.66 17.35
CA LYS A 832 19.04 -2.10 16.27
C LYS A 832 19.79 -2.93 15.21
N ALA A 833 21.00 -2.53 14.83
CA ALA A 833 21.80 -3.26 13.85
C ALA A 833 22.24 -4.64 14.38
N ALA A 834 22.61 -4.74 15.66
CA ALA A 834 22.93 -6.01 16.29
C ALA A 834 21.72 -6.95 16.37
N LEU A 835 20.57 -6.44 16.81
CA LEU A 835 19.30 -7.20 16.85
C LEU A 835 18.91 -7.73 15.46
N TRP A 836 18.95 -6.88 14.43
CA TRP A 836 18.67 -7.30 13.05
C TRP A 836 19.68 -8.33 12.51
N ALA A 837 20.96 -8.21 12.85
CA ALA A 837 21.98 -9.17 12.45
C ALA A 837 21.76 -10.55 13.11
N LEU A 838 21.54 -10.58 14.44
CA LEU A 838 21.23 -11.81 15.18
C LEU A 838 19.94 -12.47 14.67
N GLY A 839 18.89 -11.68 14.39
CA GLY A 839 17.64 -12.19 13.80
C GLY A 839 17.84 -12.84 12.43
N ASN A 840 18.64 -12.23 11.54
CA ASN A 840 18.96 -12.81 10.23
C ASN A 840 19.79 -14.11 10.37
N ILE A 841 20.72 -14.19 11.32
CA ILE A 841 21.47 -15.43 11.63
C ILE A 841 20.48 -16.53 12.08
N GLY A 842 19.60 -16.22 13.03
CA GLY A 842 18.57 -17.12 13.56
C GLY A 842 17.46 -17.52 12.58
N SER A 843 17.48 -17.06 11.33
CA SER A 843 16.54 -17.47 10.28
C SER A 843 16.76 -18.90 9.74
N SER A 844 17.77 -19.61 10.27
CA SER A 844 18.17 -20.97 9.89
C SER A 844 18.47 -21.82 11.13
N ASN A 845 18.21 -23.13 11.10
CA ASN A 845 18.42 -24.02 12.26
C ASN A 845 19.87 -23.97 12.80
N TRP A 846 20.86 -23.88 11.90
CA TRP A 846 22.27 -23.75 12.31
C TRP A 846 22.53 -22.43 13.06
N GLY A 847 21.94 -21.33 12.60
CA GLY A 847 22.03 -20.06 13.32
C GLY A 847 21.27 -20.09 14.65
N VAL A 848 20.15 -20.80 14.74
CA VAL A 848 19.45 -21.01 16.03
C VAL A 848 20.34 -21.77 17.02
N ASN A 849 21.07 -22.81 16.59
CA ASN A 849 22.05 -23.48 17.47
C ASN A 849 23.07 -22.49 18.04
N LEU A 850 23.69 -21.66 17.19
CA LEU A 850 24.69 -20.67 17.62
C LEU A 850 24.12 -19.59 18.57
N LEU A 851 22.84 -19.21 18.39
CA LEU A 851 22.13 -18.31 19.32
C LEU A 851 21.72 -19.00 20.63
N GLN A 852 21.59 -20.33 20.64
CA GLN A 852 21.38 -21.13 21.85
C GLN A 852 22.68 -21.39 22.62
N GLU A 853 23.82 -21.59 21.93
CA GLU A 853 25.16 -21.69 22.52
C GLU A 853 25.53 -20.42 23.32
N GLU A 854 25.27 -19.25 22.76
CA GLU A 854 25.42 -17.95 23.45
C GLU A 854 24.23 -17.59 24.37
N ASN A 855 23.15 -18.38 24.36
CA ASN A 855 21.89 -18.15 25.09
C ASN A 855 21.34 -16.70 24.99
N ILE A 856 21.32 -16.12 23.79
CA ILE A 856 20.95 -14.71 23.57
C ILE A 856 19.45 -14.49 23.32
N ILE A 857 18.69 -15.56 23.03
CA ILE A 857 17.24 -15.48 22.75
C ILE A 857 16.41 -14.95 23.95
N PRO A 858 16.66 -15.37 25.21
CA PRO A 858 15.99 -14.78 26.37
C PRO A 858 16.28 -13.28 26.55
N ASP A 859 17.52 -12.84 26.28
CA ASP A 859 17.91 -11.43 26.40
C ASP A 859 17.12 -10.56 25.39
N ILE A 860 16.88 -11.06 24.17
CA ILE A 860 16.03 -10.38 23.17
C ILE A 860 14.56 -10.32 23.62
N ILE A 861 14.06 -11.36 24.30
CA ILE A 861 12.68 -11.38 24.86
C ILE A 861 12.54 -10.38 26.02
N THR A 862 13.50 -10.33 26.94
CA THR A 862 13.45 -9.34 28.03
C THR A 862 13.50 -7.92 27.47
N LEU A 863 14.34 -7.63 26.47
CA LEU A 863 14.33 -6.34 25.76
C LEU A 863 12.99 -6.04 25.06
N ALA A 864 12.32 -7.04 24.46
CA ALA A 864 11.00 -6.86 23.86
C ALA A 864 9.94 -6.42 24.91
N GLN A 865 10.03 -6.94 26.13
CA GLN A 865 9.06 -6.71 27.21
C GLN A 865 9.38 -5.49 28.09
N SER A 866 10.65 -5.23 28.40
CA SER A 866 11.06 -4.25 29.42
C SER A 866 11.75 -3.00 28.87
N CYS A 867 12.42 -3.05 27.72
CA CYS A 867 13.28 -1.95 27.23
C CYS A 867 12.57 -0.59 27.24
N GLU A 868 13.22 0.44 27.78
CA GLU A 868 12.55 1.72 28.02
C GLU A 868 12.24 2.50 26.73
N VAL A 869 12.92 2.17 25.63
CA VAL A 869 12.80 2.79 24.30
C VAL A 869 11.84 1.98 23.42
N LEU A 870 10.68 2.55 23.12
CA LEU A 870 9.54 1.82 22.54
C LEU A 870 9.82 1.28 21.13
N SER A 871 10.59 2.01 20.32
CA SER A 871 11.01 1.55 18.99
C SER A 871 12.00 0.37 19.00
N ILE A 872 12.73 0.12 20.11
CA ILE A 872 13.58 -1.08 20.24
C ILE A 872 12.72 -2.30 20.55
N ARG A 873 11.67 -2.19 21.39
CA ARG A 873 10.71 -3.29 21.63
C ARG A 873 10.12 -3.79 20.31
N GLY A 874 9.69 -2.87 19.45
CA GLY A 874 9.17 -3.16 18.11
C GLY A 874 10.15 -3.91 17.19
N VAL A 875 11.43 -3.52 17.21
CA VAL A 875 12.50 -4.24 16.49
C VAL A 875 12.72 -5.64 17.06
N CYS A 876 12.68 -5.80 18.40
CA CYS A 876 12.77 -7.13 19.03
C CYS A 876 11.60 -8.04 18.61
N ILE A 877 10.37 -7.53 18.53
CA ILE A 877 9.20 -8.29 18.06
C ILE A 877 9.42 -8.78 16.61
N TYR A 878 9.88 -7.93 15.70
CA TYR A 878 10.20 -8.36 14.32
C TYR A 878 11.34 -9.38 14.28
N VAL A 879 12.38 -9.22 15.10
CA VAL A 879 13.53 -10.13 15.17
C VAL A 879 13.12 -11.52 15.70
N LEU A 880 12.29 -11.58 16.74
CA LEU A 880 11.68 -12.83 17.24
C LEU A 880 10.80 -13.48 16.17
N GLY A 881 10.04 -12.67 15.41
CA GLY A 881 9.28 -13.13 14.24
C GLY A 881 10.17 -13.79 13.16
N VAL A 882 11.34 -13.21 12.86
CA VAL A 882 12.31 -13.80 11.91
C VAL A 882 12.92 -15.11 12.44
N ILE A 883 13.23 -15.20 13.74
CA ILE A 883 13.74 -16.44 14.38
C ILE A 883 12.67 -17.55 14.35
N SER A 884 11.40 -17.21 14.57
CA SER A 884 10.26 -18.16 14.58
C SER A 884 10.04 -18.89 13.25
N ARG A 885 10.62 -18.41 12.14
CA ARG A 885 10.54 -19.00 10.81
C ARG A 885 11.04 -20.45 10.74
N THR A 886 11.89 -20.88 11.65
CA THR A 886 12.36 -22.28 11.74
C THR A 886 11.50 -23.05 12.75
N ARG A 887 11.28 -24.36 12.51
CA ARG A 887 10.55 -25.22 13.46
C ARG A 887 11.21 -25.22 14.84
N GLN A 888 12.54 -25.34 14.87
CA GLN A 888 13.34 -25.28 16.09
C GLN A 888 13.26 -23.91 16.78
N GLY A 889 13.44 -22.80 16.07
CA GLY A 889 13.33 -21.46 16.65
C GLY A 889 11.95 -21.18 17.23
N SER A 890 10.87 -21.64 16.58
CA SER A 890 9.51 -21.54 17.10
C SER A 890 9.20 -22.54 18.22
N GLU A 891 9.87 -23.70 18.30
CA GLU A 891 9.84 -24.58 19.47
C GLU A 891 10.54 -23.93 20.68
N VAL A 892 11.71 -23.32 20.50
CA VAL A 892 12.42 -22.55 21.55
C VAL A 892 11.59 -21.36 22.06
N LEU A 893 10.99 -20.57 21.16
CA LEU A 893 10.11 -19.46 21.54
C LEU A 893 8.88 -19.94 22.33
N LYS A 894 8.30 -21.10 21.98
CA LYS A 894 7.14 -21.66 22.68
C LYS A 894 7.46 -22.05 24.13
N VAL A 895 8.66 -22.60 24.39
CA VAL A 895 9.15 -22.86 25.76
C VAL A 895 9.29 -21.58 26.57
N LEU A 896 9.64 -20.46 25.91
CA LEU A 896 9.75 -19.13 26.51
C LEU A 896 8.43 -18.35 26.52
N GLY A 897 7.29 -19.01 26.25
CA GLY A 897 5.94 -18.43 26.31
C GLY A 897 5.48 -17.65 25.07
N TRP A 898 6.27 -17.60 24.00
CA TRP A 898 5.94 -16.89 22.75
C TRP A 898 5.40 -17.86 21.69
N ASP A 899 4.16 -17.64 21.24
CA ASP A 899 3.56 -18.40 20.14
C ASP A 899 3.95 -17.86 18.76
N SER A 900 3.90 -18.72 17.74
CA SER A 900 4.15 -18.34 16.35
C SER A 900 3.27 -19.12 15.37
N VAL A 901 3.10 -18.57 14.17
CA VAL A 901 2.52 -19.27 13.03
C VAL A 901 3.43 -20.44 12.62
N ARG A 902 2.84 -21.61 12.35
CA ARG A 902 3.57 -22.85 11.97
C ARG A 902 3.44 -23.22 10.49
N HIS A 903 2.50 -22.62 9.76
CA HIS A 903 2.28 -22.88 8.34
C HIS A 903 2.97 -21.87 7.42
N GLY A 904 3.43 -22.33 6.26
CA GLY A 904 3.95 -21.47 5.18
C GLY A 904 2.85 -21.02 4.20
N ARG A 905 3.10 -19.95 3.44
CA ARG A 905 2.16 -19.33 2.46
C ARG A 905 1.85 -20.21 1.21
N ARG A 906 1.97 -21.54 1.31
CA ARG A 906 1.76 -22.48 0.19
C ARG A 906 0.31 -22.94 0.04
N GLN A 907 -0.46 -22.90 1.12
CA GLN A 907 -1.86 -23.32 1.20
C GLN A 907 -2.61 -22.23 1.98
N GLN A 908 -3.81 -21.85 1.53
CA GLN A 908 -4.67 -20.91 2.25
C GLN A 908 -5.31 -21.57 3.49
N TRP A 909 -5.53 -22.89 3.41
CA TRP A 909 -6.18 -23.69 4.45
C TRP A 909 -5.24 -24.83 4.85
N PRO A 910 -4.22 -24.56 5.69
CA PRO A 910 -3.31 -25.58 6.18
C PRO A 910 -4.03 -26.50 7.18
N ILE A 911 -3.72 -27.79 7.14
CA ILE A 911 -4.15 -28.74 8.18
C ILE A 911 -3.30 -28.46 9.43
N VAL A 912 -3.94 -28.40 10.60
CA VAL A 912 -3.25 -28.24 11.90
C VAL A 912 -2.53 -29.54 12.22
N GLU A 913 -1.21 -29.48 12.47
CA GLU A 913 -0.46 -30.58 13.08
C GLU A 913 -0.90 -30.68 14.56
N GLU A 914 -1.71 -31.70 14.91
CA GLU A 914 -1.98 -32.02 16.31
C GLU A 914 -0.68 -32.39 17.01
N MET A 915 -0.41 -31.77 18.16
CA MET A 915 0.80 -32.07 18.94
C MET A 915 0.62 -33.38 19.71
N GLU A 916 1.27 -34.46 19.22
CA GLU A 916 1.77 -35.48 20.13
C GLU A 916 2.61 -34.79 21.21
N THR A 917 2.19 -34.90 22.48
CA THR A 917 2.88 -34.33 23.64
C THR A 917 4.14 -35.14 23.97
N ARG A 918 5.14 -35.05 23.09
CA ARG A 918 6.46 -35.66 23.30
C ARG A 918 7.11 -35.03 24.53
N LEU A 919 7.22 -35.84 25.58
CA LEU A 919 7.89 -35.50 26.83
C LEU A 919 9.33 -35.03 26.54
N PRO A 920 9.83 -34.00 27.24
CA PRO A 920 11.20 -33.48 27.01
C PRO A 920 12.23 -34.48 27.56
N GLY A 921 12.65 -35.42 26.72
CA GLY A 921 13.33 -36.64 27.21
C GLY A 921 14.18 -37.42 26.21
N GLU A 922 14.72 -36.82 25.14
CA GLU A 922 15.88 -37.39 24.43
C GLU A 922 16.65 -36.31 23.65
N LEU A 923 17.94 -36.16 23.95
CA LEU A 923 18.84 -35.21 23.29
C LEU A 923 19.46 -35.83 22.04
N SER A 924 19.43 -35.05 20.96
CA SER A 924 20.11 -35.25 19.67
C SER A 924 21.24 -36.29 19.62
N SER A 925 20.98 -37.45 19.00
CA SER A 925 22.03 -38.38 18.56
C SER A 925 22.86 -37.76 17.43
N ILE A 926 24.14 -37.48 17.69
CA ILE A 926 25.06 -36.76 16.80
C ILE A 926 25.39 -37.59 15.54
N PRO A 927 25.19 -37.08 14.31
CA PRO A 927 25.80 -37.64 13.11
C PRO A 927 27.26 -37.19 13.04
N SER A 928 28.16 -37.99 13.61
CA SER A 928 29.60 -37.72 13.67
C SER A 928 30.38 -38.43 12.56
N THR A 929 31.66 -38.08 12.43
CA THR A 929 32.67 -38.57 11.47
C THR A 929 32.59 -38.05 10.02
N LEU A 930 33.54 -37.16 9.76
CA LEU A 930 34.14 -36.89 8.45
C LEU A 930 34.52 -38.18 7.71
N SER A 931 34.43 -38.16 6.38
CA SER A 931 35.29 -38.95 5.50
C SER A 931 35.45 -38.23 4.16
N LEU A 932 36.70 -38.06 3.73
CA LEU A 932 37.09 -37.44 2.46
C LEU A 932 37.74 -38.48 1.55
N ASN A 933 37.69 -38.22 0.24
CA ASN A 933 38.43 -38.88 -0.85
C ASN A 933 38.04 -40.33 -1.20
N SER A 934 37.40 -40.50 -2.37
CA SER A 934 38.05 -41.10 -3.55
C SER A 934 37.25 -40.80 -4.82
N GLU A 935 37.91 -40.84 -5.99
CA GLU A 935 37.39 -40.30 -7.26
C GLU A 935 36.85 -41.36 -8.23
N SER A 936 35.87 -40.97 -9.07
CA SER A 936 35.56 -41.55 -10.40
C SER A 936 35.15 -43.05 -10.48
N ASN A 937 34.24 -43.50 -11.37
CA ASN A 937 34.17 -43.16 -12.79
C ASN A 937 32.83 -43.60 -13.47
N SER A 938 32.65 -43.19 -14.74
CA SER A 938 31.82 -43.82 -15.79
C SER A 938 30.35 -44.23 -15.51
N SER A 939 29.44 -43.31 -15.86
CA SER A 939 28.27 -43.49 -16.76
C SER A 939 27.78 -44.90 -17.17
N GLN A 940 26.46 -45.13 -17.08
CA GLN A 940 25.63 -45.60 -18.22
C GLN A 940 24.11 -45.43 -17.98
N ARG A 941 23.38 -45.10 -19.07
CA ARG A 941 21.99 -45.45 -19.48
C ARG A 941 20.87 -45.48 -18.42
N GLU A 942 19.83 -44.66 -18.57
CA GLU A 942 18.65 -44.90 -19.44
C GLU A 942 17.87 -46.20 -19.09
N SER A 943 16.79 -46.07 -18.33
CA SER A 943 15.42 -46.38 -18.82
C SER A 943 14.37 -46.17 -17.71
N GLU A 944 13.27 -45.52 -18.07
CA GLU A 944 12.03 -45.57 -17.27
C GLU A 944 11.30 -46.89 -17.60
N SER A 945 10.71 -47.55 -16.59
CA SER A 945 9.72 -48.59 -16.85
C SER A 945 8.71 -48.68 -15.70
N GLU A 946 7.43 -48.55 -16.04
CA GLU A 946 6.31 -48.76 -15.14
C GLU A 946 6.13 -50.25 -14.87
N SER A 947 5.77 -50.63 -13.64
CA SER A 947 5.18 -51.95 -13.38
C SER A 947 4.19 -51.89 -12.21
N GLN A 948 3.06 -52.57 -12.37
CA GLN A 948 2.02 -52.71 -11.35
C GLN A 948 2.34 -53.91 -10.44
N PRO A 949 2.04 -53.86 -9.14
CA PRO A 949 2.01 -55.05 -8.30
C PRO A 949 0.69 -55.81 -8.47
N SER A 950 0.75 -57.15 -8.49
CA SER A 950 -0.42 -58.02 -8.46
C SER A 950 -0.29 -59.10 -7.37
N ASP A 951 -1.41 -59.30 -6.67
CA ASP A 951 -1.84 -60.47 -5.89
C ASP A 951 -0.87 -61.29 -5.02
N SER A 952 -1.00 -61.06 -3.71
CA SER A 952 -1.23 -62.09 -2.68
C SER A 952 -0.10 -63.06 -2.24
N VAL A 953 0.00 -63.24 -0.90
CA VAL A 953 0.06 -64.55 -0.20
C VAL A 953 -0.13 -64.28 1.32
N GLN A 954 -0.38 -65.32 2.13
CA GLN A 954 -1.04 -65.23 3.43
C GLN A 954 -0.11 -65.16 4.67
N PHE A 955 -0.69 -64.61 5.75
CA PHE A 955 -0.48 -64.88 7.20
C PHE A 955 0.47 -66.02 7.63
N PRO A 956 1.14 -65.85 8.78
CA PRO A 956 0.53 -66.35 10.02
C PRO A 956 0.34 -65.30 11.13
N ARG A 957 -0.51 -65.63 12.11
CA ARG A 957 -0.77 -64.86 13.35
C ARG A 957 0.06 -65.42 14.51
N LEU A 958 0.27 -64.61 15.56
CA LEU A 958 0.34 -65.07 16.96
C LEU A 958 -0.18 -63.96 17.89
N CYS A 959 -0.58 -64.30 19.11
CA CYS A 959 -1.46 -63.49 19.98
C CYS A 959 -0.87 -63.25 21.38
N SER A 960 -1.70 -62.68 22.29
CA SER A 960 -1.51 -62.47 23.74
C SER A 960 -0.83 -61.13 24.09
N SER A 961 -1.22 -60.37 25.14
CA SER A 961 -2.29 -60.55 26.15
C SER A 961 -2.94 -59.22 26.59
N PHE A 962 -4.19 -59.28 27.09
CA PHE A 962 -4.80 -58.26 27.97
C PHE A 962 -4.67 -58.70 29.44
N PRO A 963 -4.73 -57.77 30.42
CA PRO A 963 -5.98 -57.44 31.14
C PRO A 963 -6.34 -55.93 30.98
N GLY A 964 -7.44 -55.36 31.48
CA GLY A 964 -8.41 -55.78 32.50
C GLY A 964 -8.11 -55.13 33.88
N LEU A 965 -9.06 -54.67 34.70
CA LEU A 965 -10.53 -54.69 34.64
C LEU A 965 -11.08 -53.62 35.64
N TYR A 966 -12.27 -53.03 35.36
CA TYR A 966 -13.33 -52.67 36.35
C TYR A 966 -13.14 -51.48 37.31
N PHE A 967 -14.19 -50.90 37.95
CA PHE A 967 -15.63 -50.61 37.67
C PHE A 967 -16.18 -49.82 38.90
N VAL A 968 -17.35 -49.18 38.79
CA VAL A 968 -18.47 -49.15 39.77
C VAL A 968 -19.53 -48.16 39.26
N ASP A 969 -20.79 -48.57 39.32
CA ASP A 969 -21.97 -47.84 38.84
C ASP A 969 -22.76 -47.17 39.99
N ASP A 970 -23.81 -46.43 39.63
CA ASP A 970 -25.18 -46.49 40.20
C ASP A 970 -26.08 -45.63 39.26
N GLU A 971 -27.11 -46.18 38.60
CA GLU A 971 -28.53 -46.32 39.06
C GLU A 971 -29.27 -44.96 39.19
N VAL A 972 -30.53 -44.73 38.76
CA VAL A 972 -31.72 -45.53 38.30
C VAL A 972 -32.37 -44.71 37.12
N ASP A 973 -33.20 -45.17 36.15
CA ASP A 973 -34.55 -45.81 36.23
C ASP A 973 -35.16 -46.12 34.82
N GLY A 974 -36.19 -46.98 34.73
CA GLY A 974 -37.19 -47.02 33.62
C GLY A 974 -37.24 -48.24 32.66
N VAL A 975 -38.15 -49.20 32.89
CA VAL A 975 -38.25 -50.55 32.25
C VAL A 975 -39.74 -51.02 32.18
N GLU A 976 -40.33 -51.68 31.17
CA GLU A 976 -39.90 -52.15 29.83
C GLU A 976 -41.09 -52.39 28.82
N ARG A 977 -40.78 -53.00 27.65
CA ARG A 977 -41.55 -53.76 26.62
C ARG A 977 -43.06 -54.07 26.73
N CYS A 978 -43.72 -54.08 25.54
CA CYS A 978 -44.38 -55.23 24.86
C CYS A 978 -45.09 -54.75 23.55
N GLU A 979 -45.30 -55.50 22.45
CA GLU A 979 -44.79 -56.80 21.95
C GLU A 979 -44.99 -56.88 20.40
N ASP A 980 -44.66 -58.00 19.74
CA ASP A 980 -44.51 -58.15 18.28
C ASP A 980 -45.80 -58.15 17.41
N VAL A 981 -45.71 -57.60 16.19
CA VAL A 981 -46.28 -58.22 14.96
C VAL A 981 -45.34 -57.99 13.78
N SER A 982 -44.84 -59.07 13.16
CA SER A 982 -44.03 -59.02 11.93
C SER A 982 -44.77 -59.57 10.72
N VAL A 983 -44.83 -58.83 9.61
CA VAL A 983 -45.26 -59.34 8.29
C VAL A 983 -44.32 -58.83 7.18
N CYS A 984 -43.79 -59.75 6.37
CA CYS A 984 -42.98 -59.45 5.18
C CYS A 984 -43.87 -58.86 4.06
N VAL A 985 -43.40 -58.15 3.02
CA VAL A 985 -42.44 -58.59 2.00
C VAL A 985 -41.72 -57.38 1.41
N ARG A 986 -40.40 -57.48 1.18
CA ARG A 986 -39.63 -56.49 0.41
C ARG A 986 -38.62 -57.15 -0.52
N SER A 987 -38.95 -57.25 -1.80
CA SER A 987 -38.04 -57.77 -2.83
C SER A 987 -37.17 -56.66 -3.46
N LYS A 988 -35.86 -56.82 -3.28
CA LYS A 988 -34.72 -56.49 -4.17
C LYS A 988 -35.08 -55.93 -5.58
N PRO A 989 -34.25 -55.04 -6.19
CA PRO A 989 -32.87 -55.45 -6.48
C PRO A 989 -31.74 -54.39 -6.64
N VAL A 990 -30.53 -54.96 -6.85
CA VAL A 990 -29.26 -54.41 -7.38
C VAL A 990 -28.44 -53.46 -6.47
N LYS A 991 -27.12 -53.67 -6.47
CA LYS A 991 -26.08 -52.80 -5.89
C LYS A 991 -25.60 -51.82 -6.97
N ASP A 992 -25.02 -50.69 -6.59
CA ASP A 992 -23.57 -50.57 -6.79
C ASP A 992 -22.92 -49.56 -5.84
N ARG A 993 -21.69 -49.88 -5.46
CA ARG A 993 -20.77 -48.99 -4.74
C ARG A 993 -19.47 -48.98 -5.53
N SER A 994 -19.01 -47.81 -5.95
CA SER A 994 -17.61 -47.56 -6.32
C SER A 994 -16.96 -46.62 -5.30
N PRO A 995 -15.65 -46.73 -5.04
CA PRO A 995 -15.00 -46.04 -3.93
C PRO A 995 -14.48 -44.64 -4.30
N PHE A 996 -14.33 -43.78 -3.29
CA PHE A 996 -13.49 -42.59 -3.40
C PHE A 996 -12.03 -43.00 -3.64
N THR A 997 -11.40 -42.46 -4.69
CA THR A 997 -9.94 -42.52 -4.88
C THR A 997 -9.44 -41.14 -5.27
N ILE A 998 -8.39 -40.68 -4.59
CA ILE A 998 -7.78 -39.36 -4.81
C ILE A 998 -6.86 -39.43 -6.02
N LEU A 999 -7.06 -38.54 -7.01
CA LEU A 999 -6.09 -38.31 -8.09
C LEU A 999 -5.86 -36.81 -8.30
N SER A 1000 -4.64 -36.37 -7.97
CA SER A 1000 -4.15 -35.00 -8.17
C SER A 1000 -3.80 -34.74 -9.64
N SER A 1001 -4.57 -33.90 -10.34
CA SER A 1001 -4.37 -33.57 -11.76
C SER A 1001 -3.72 -32.20 -11.98
N SER A 1002 -2.39 -32.16 -12.03
CA SER A 1002 -1.57 -30.93 -12.06
C SER A 1002 -1.54 -30.14 -13.39
N ARG A 1003 -2.51 -30.35 -14.30
CA ARG A 1003 -2.47 -29.81 -15.69
C ARG A 1003 -3.53 -28.74 -16.04
N LEU A 1004 -4.37 -28.30 -15.10
CA LEU A 1004 -5.55 -27.46 -15.39
C LEU A 1004 -5.39 -25.93 -15.23
N VAL A 1005 -4.19 -25.42 -14.95
CA VAL A 1005 -3.98 -23.99 -14.62
C VAL A 1005 -4.02 -23.05 -15.84
N ARG A 1006 -3.58 -23.53 -17.01
CA ARG A 1006 -3.20 -22.70 -18.17
C ARG A 1006 -4.35 -21.95 -18.87
N ASN A 1007 -5.62 -22.33 -18.62
CA ASN A 1007 -6.79 -21.78 -19.31
C ASN A 1007 -7.67 -20.82 -18.48
N ARG A 1008 -7.24 -20.38 -17.27
CA ARG A 1008 -8.11 -19.54 -16.40
C ARG A 1008 -8.18 -18.04 -16.77
N PHE A 1009 -7.19 -17.49 -17.48
CA PHE A 1009 -7.13 -16.06 -17.84
C PHE A 1009 -8.22 -15.55 -18.80
N LEU A 1010 -9.13 -16.40 -19.28
CA LEU A 1010 -10.22 -16.03 -20.20
C LEU A 1010 -11.64 -16.08 -19.58
N ASN A 1011 -11.77 -16.35 -18.27
CA ASN A 1011 -13.06 -16.70 -17.64
C ASN A 1011 -13.47 -15.82 -16.44
N SER A 1012 -12.90 -14.62 -16.25
CA SER A 1012 -13.27 -13.71 -15.14
C SER A 1012 -13.51 -12.28 -15.61
N LEU A 1013 -14.73 -12.00 -16.09
CA LEU A 1013 -15.25 -10.65 -16.33
C LEU A 1013 -16.75 -10.55 -15.94
N PRO A 1014 -17.07 -10.26 -14.67
CA PRO A 1014 -18.41 -9.86 -14.24
C PRO A 1014 -18.51 -8.33 -14.06
N LEU A 1015 -19.57 -7.71 -14.60
CA LEU A 1015 -20.01 -6.35 -14.23
C LEU A 1015 -21.56 -6.28 -14.28
N PRO A 1016 -22.21 -5.38 -13.53
CA PRO A 1016 -23.56 -5.64 -12.99
C PRO A 1016 -24.72 -5.00 -13.78
N SER A 1017 -25.93 -5.44 -13.48
CA SER A 1017 -27.18 -4.90 -14.05
C SER A 1017 -27.62 -3.60 -13.37
N MET A 1018 -27.25 -2.45 -13.93
CA MET A 1018 -27.79 -1.14 -13.52
C MET A 1018 -29.10 -0.81 -14.25
N LYS A 1019 -30.18 -0.53 -13.49
CA LYS A 1019 -31.47 -0.07 -14.03
C LYS A 1019 -31.40 1.42 -14.41
N PRO A 1020 -31.95 1.84 -15.56
CA PRO A 1020 -31.86 3.23 -16.01
C PRO A 1020 -32.78 4.16 -15.20
N ARG A 1021 -32.30 5.37 -14.89
CA ARG A 1021 -33.14 6.50 -14.48
C ARG A 1021 -33.56 7.31 -15.73
N SER A 1022 -34.84 7.67 -15.79
CA SER A 1022 -35.43 8.44 -16.89
C SER A 1022 -35.06 9.92 -16.82
N VAL A 1023 -34.75 10.53 -17.97
CA VAL A 1023 -34.78 11.98 -18.20
C VAL A 1023 -35.59 12.24 -19.47
N SER A 1024 -36.39 13.30 -19.47
CA SER A 1024 -37.43 13.59 -20.47
C SER A 1024 -36.95 14.35 -21.71
N ASP A 1025 -37.67 14.22 -22.82
CA ASP A 1025 -37.58 15.06 -24.02
C ASP A 1025 -37.58 16.57 -23.71
N PRO A 1026 -37.00 17.40 -24.60
CA PRO A 1026 -37.90 18.14 -25.48
C PRO A 1026 -37.45 18.26 -26.96
N LYS A 1027 -38.32 17.76 -27.84
CA LYS A 1027 -38.81 18.40 -29.10
C LYS A 1027 -37.81 19.16 -30.00
N HIS A 1028 -37.51 18.52 -31.14
CA HIS A 1028 -37.34 19.13 -32.46
C HIS A 1028 -38.39 20.24 -32.79
N PRO A 1029 -38.15 21.20 -33.73
CA PRO A 1029 -37.81 20.83 -35.13
C PRO A 1029 -37.00 21.81 -36.04
N ALA A 1030 -36.67 21.24 -37.22
CA ALA A 1030 -36.56 21.85 -38.57
C ALA A 1030 -35.39 22.78 -38.95
N GLY A 1031 -34.76 22.45 -40.09
CA GLY A 1031 -34.38 23.46 -41.10
C GLY A 1031 -32.96 23.41 -41.67
N GLY A 1032 -32.83 23.48 -43.00
CA GLY A 1032 -31.63 23.99 -43.68
C GLY A 1032 -30.66 22.98 -44.30
N LYS A 1033 -30.64 22.88 -45.63
CA LYS A 1033 -29.55 22.25 -46.41
C LYS A 1033 -28.45 23.30 -46.69
N LYS A 1034 -27.17 22.92 -46.63
CA LYS A 1034 -26.19 22.99 -47.76
C LYS A 1034 -24.74 22.73 -47.33
N SER A 1035 -23.99 22.16 -48.28
CA SER A 1035 -22.52 22.14 -48.43
C SER A 1035 -22.20 22.79 -49.79
N PRO A 1036 -20.93 22.99 -50.23
CA PRO A 1036 -19.62 22.64 -49.66
C PRO A 1036 -18.93 23.92 -49.09
N GLU A 1037 -17.64 24.29 -49.19
CA GLU A 1037 -16.48 23.80 -49.97
C GLU A 1037 -15.11 24.21 -49.33
N GLU A 1038 -14.05 24.36 -50.14
CA GLU A 1038 -12.64 24.38 -49.72
C GLU A 1038 -12.06 25.78 -49.38
N LEU A 1039 -11.10 25.84 -48.44
CA LEU A 1039 -9.67 26.12 -48.75
C LEU A 1039 -8.76 26.10 -47.49
N GLN A 1040 -7.47 25.81 -47.71
CA GLN A 1040 -6.37 25.91 -46.72
C GLN A 1040 -5.52 27.18 -47.00
N PRO A 1041 -4.34 27.43 -46.39
CA PRO A 1041 -3.69 26.88 -45.17
C PRO A 1041 -3.24 28.01 -44.19
N GLY A 1042 -2.45 27.72 -43.14
CA GLY A 1042 -1.58 28.77 -42.55
C GLY A 1042 -1.21 28.74 -41.06
N THR A 1043 -0.29 27.85 -40.67
CA THR A 1043 0.92 28.17 -39.87
C THR A 1043 0.95 29.18 -38.69
N ILE A 1044 1.60 28.72 -37.59
CA ILE A 1044 2.68 29.39 -36.82
C ILE A 1044 2.36 30.29 -35.58
N ARG A 1045 2.87 29.84 -34.41
CA ARG A 1045 3.39 30.61 -33.23
C ARG A 1045 2.39 31.50 -32.45
N ARG A 1046 2.64 31.94 -31.19
CA ARG A 1046 3.39 31.50 -29.96
C ARG A 1046 3.06 32.53 -28.85
N ASN A 1047 3.46 32.27 -27.59
CA ASN A 1047 3.48 33.21 -26.44
C ASN A 1047 2.08 33.53 -25.86
N ARG A 1048 1.85 33.59 -24.52
CA ARG A 1048 2.40 34.48 -23.45
C ARG A 1048 2.09 35.95 -23.77
N THR A 1049 1.48 36.76 -22.89
CA THR A 1049 1.60 36.90 -21.40
C THR A 1049 0.26 37.23 -20.69
N LEU A 1050 0.11 37.06 -19.36
CA LEU A 1050 0.07 38.13 -18.29
C LEU A 1050 -0.43 39.50 -18.79
N THR A 1051 -1.37 40.22 -18.14
CA THR A 1051 -1.42 40.62 -16.70
C THR A 1051 -2.84 40.88 -16.12
N GLU A 1052 -2.90 41.22 -14.82
CA GLU A 1052 -4.03 41.72 -13.98
C GLU A 1052 -4.24 43.26 -14.15
N PRO A 1053 -4.99 44.05 -13.32
CA PRO A 1053 -6.14 43.81 -12.40
C PRO A 1053 -7.36 44.70 -12.83
N SER A 1054 -8.16 45.53 -12.10
CA SER A 1054 -8.36 45.95 -10.69
C SER A 1054 -9.71 46.69 -10.42
N THR A 1055 -10.42 46.28 -9.36
CA THR A 1055 -11.33 47.00 -8.40
C THR A 1055 -12.00 48.38 -8.66
N GLY A 1056 -13.32 48.44 -8.36
CA GLY A 1056 -14.04 49.54 -7.64
C GLY A 1056 -14.96 50.48 -8.46
N CYS A 1057 -15.91 51.27 -7.90
CA CYS A 1057 -16.79 51.21 -6.71
C CYS A 1057 -17.72 52.49 -6.70
N VAL A 1058 -18.73 52.56 -5.82
CA VAL A 1058 -19.51 53.77 -5.37
C VAL A 1058 -20.83 54.14 -6.11
N HIS A 1059 -21.90 54.26 -5.28
CA HIS A 1059 -23.19 55.01 -5.27
C HIS A 1059 -23.64 55.96 -6.45
N ASN A 1060 -24.91 56.42 -6.58
CA ASN A 1060 -25.97 56.67 -5.57
C ASN A 1060 -27.42 56.85 -6.13
N THR A 1061 -28.37 57.17 -5.22
CA THR A 1061 -29.74 57.78 -5.32
C THR A 1061 -30.98 56.93 -5.63
N SER A 1062 -32.13 57.46 -5.16
CA SER A 1062 -33.49 56.86 -5.05
C SER A 1062 -34.58 57.87 -5.47
N PRO A 1063 -35.84 57.46 -5.71
CA PRO A 1063 -36.89 57.75 -4.71
C PRO A 1063 -38.01 56.66 -4.58
N ALA A 1064 -38.98 56.91 -3.67
CA ALA A 1064 -40.18 56.10 -3.37
C ALA A 1064 -41.47 56.95 -3.64
N PRO A 1065 -42.68 56.77 -3.04
CA PRO A 1065 -43.32 55.64 -2.30
C PRO A 1065 -44.80 55.36 -2.72
N SER A 1066 -45.53 54.43 -2.06
CA SER A 1066 -46.84 54.70 -1.39
C SER A 1066 -47.69 53.47 -0.94
N HIS A 1067 -48.28 53.59 0.27
CA HIS A 1067 -49.51 53.01 0.87
C HIS A 1067 -50.06 51.57 0.63
N PRO A 1068 -50.30 50.84 1.73
CA PRO A 1068 -51.43 49.92 1.95
C PRO A 1068 -52.52 50.51 2.88
N LEU A 1069 -53.71 49.88 2.97
CA LEU A 1069 -54.80 50.22 3.92
C LEU A 1069 -55.50 48.98 4.52
N TYR A 1070 -56.03 49.17 5.75
CA TYR A 1070 -56.75 48.23 6.65
C TYR A 1070 -58.30 48.33 6.47
N PRO A 1071 -59.22 47.77 7.32
CA PRO A 1071 -59.16 46.73 8.39
C PRO A 1071 -60.28 45.64 8.30
N GLY A 1072 -60.43 44.71 9.30
CA GLY A 1072 -61.71 43.98 9.48
C GLY A 1072 -61.83 42.84 10.53
N ARG A 1073 -62.31 43.17 11.75
CA ARG A 1073 -62.90 42.36 12.87
C ARG A 1073 -63.34 40.88 12.63
N VAL A 1074 -63.11 39.89 13.52
CA VAL A 1074 -63.36 39.68 14.99
C VAL A 1074 -64.76 39.13 15.36
N HIS A 1075 -64.81 37.98 16.06
CA HIS A 1075 -65.75 37.67 17.16
C HIS A 1075 -65.24 36.57 18.12
N HIS A 1076 -65.88 36.42 19.29
CA HIS A 1076 -65.43 35.63 20.47
C HIS A 1076 -66.05 34.22 20.60
N ILE A 1077 -65.49 33.37 21.51
CA ILE A 1077 -66.17 32.85 22.73
C ILE A 1077 -65.25 31.90 23.56
N HIS A 1078 -65.04 32.24 24.85
CA HIS A 1078 -64.90 31.42 26.10
C HIS A 1078 -64.34 29.96 26.15
N LYS A 1079 -63.84 29.40 27.28
CA LYS A 1079 -64.02 29.68 28.74
C LYS A 1079 -62.95 28.98 29.65
N HIS A 1080 -62.74 29.51 30.88
CA HIS A 1080 -62.12 28.93 32.12
C HIS A 1080 -60.68 28.34 32.07
N PHE A 1081 -59.72 28.62 32.97
CA PHE A 1081 -59.61 28.73 34.46
C PHE A 1081 -59.26 27.41 35.19
N HIS A 1082 -57.99 27.17 35.59
CA HIS A 1082 -57.51 27.50 36.97
C HIS A 1082 -56.01 27.22 37.21
N GLN A 1083 -55.41 28.00 38.12
CA GLN A 1083 -54.12 27.77 38.83
C GLN A 1083 -54.42 27.15 40.22
N PRO A 1084 -53.46 26.56 41.00
CA PRO A 1084 -52.34 27.31 41.60
C PRO A 1084 -51.01 26.53 41.86
N GLN A 1085 -50.20 27.07 42.78
CA GLN A 1085 -48.73 26.95 42.91
C GLN A 1085 -48.21 25.93 43.95
N SER A 1086 -46.91 25.62 43.84
CA SER A 1086 -45.89 25.45 44.91
C SER A 1086 -45.99 24.36 45.99
N LEU A 1087 -44.86 23.66 46.24
CA LEU A 1087 -44.05 23.86 47.47
C LEU A 1087 -42.65 23.17 47.38
N TYR A 1088 -41.81 23.42 48.40
CA TYR A 1088 -40.40 22.97 48.54
C TYR A 1088 -40.27 21.49 48.99
N SER A 1089 -39.11 20.86 48.73
CA SER A 1089 -38.20 20.30 49.78
C SER A 1089 -36.94 19.63 49.20
N ASP A 1090 -35.88 19.56 50.01
CA ASP A 1090 -34.61 18.86 49.73
C ASP A 1090 -34.69 17.34 49.95
N GLY A 1091 -33.72 16.58 49.39
CA GLY A 1091 -33.50 15.17 49.71
C GLY A 1091 -32.22 14.61 49.09
N MET A 1092 -31.31 14.07 49.91
CA MET A 1092 -30.00 13.53 49.49
C MET A 1092 -29.94 11.99 49.54
N TYR A 1093 -28.88 11.45 48.91
CA TYR A 1093 -28.13 10.23 49.25
C TYR A 1093 -28.68 8.82 48.95
N GLN A 1094 -27.81 8.08 48.24
CA GLN A 1094 -27.42 6.65 48.43
C GLN A 1094 -28.51 5.55 48.28
N VAL A 1095 -28.15 4.32 47.90
CA VAL A 1095 -26.81 3.70 47.75
C VAL A 1095 -26.44 3.51 46.28
#